data_AF-A0A2H0SPU0-F1
#
_entry.id   AF-A0A2H0SPU0-F1
#
_cell.length_a   1.000
_cell.length_b   1.000
_cell.length_c   1.000
_cell.angle_alpha   90.00
_cell.angle_beta   90.00
_cell.angle_gamma   90.00
#
_symmetry.space_group_name_H-M   'P 1'
#
loop_
_entity.id
_entity.type
_entity.pdbx_description
1 polymer ?
#
loop_
_entity_poly.entity_id
_entity_poly.type
_entity_poly.pdbx_seq_one_letter_code
_entity_poly.pdbx_strand_id
1 'polypeptide(L)'
;MSEYLLSILLGFFGLFIFYFPVGLFLISLLHVFKRTLLKIVLSFYIGFAFVSSIYFFYGNLVSNSAQFLDFVFLIIGVILLPRTILFLRKSQVIKKVLQTFLLSRNSTARFRVFSIFCSLTLYLTVSLSGFPIGDKRYIQSGLDHDSYWHIALVNNLTESIPPSHPSSYLEVLSKYHYFYDILFVPVIRVFSTDIFALYFQVFPLLLTLLLGLSASLLAERVLKRNKYLLPFFVFFGGSFAYLLPLFLPGIQWGESSFWVSQTFATMINPQAIYTFGLLYAVIVIFYEITKEKRLKLKIRLIFLIIFLIASSIGFKSYSFLVLAVLFFSFLGHSFVLTRNTKLTTILCVLFLFFSFPYVYFVVGLGGTSSFIFAPLWFLTSMIESRDRVYYPLFKLQEEHYLVHGNYLRVLEIKLKELLIFFVGNLGTRILLVVLFLRRKILHEFKNDAVLTSILIAFLFACSFPLIFLQQGIVWNTIQVWYYGLILGNILASIAISKILIKIDQKVMQTAFIATLIFATIPTFSVTTVNRLMNHYSISLETEAWLQKNLSKNDRVLICPSDDILFTTSFVKMFAEAEILLADSVQLALVSSPVYEEQDALYNAFRTSDLRKIKELTAKHQVTKVLCSNSDYLPLIEKISDDTINRIGNMYVKKI
;
A
#
# COMPACT_ATOMS: atom_id res chain seq x y z
N MET A 1 -6.99 28.45 5.10
CA MET A 1 -5.71 27.89 5.60
C MET A 1 -5.76 27.54 7.09
N SER A 2 -6.25 28.42 7.98
CA SER A 2 -6.37 28.13 9.42
C SER A 2 -7.22 26.89 9.73
N GLU A 3 -8.38 26.74 9.08
CA GLU A 3 -9.27 25.58 9.26
C GLU A 3 -8.62 24.26 8.83
N TYR A 4 -7.88 24.27 7.72
CA TYR A 4 -7.16 23.09 7.24
C TYR A 4 -6.03 22.67 8.18
N LEU A 5 -5.31 23.63 8.77
CA LEU A 5 -4.30 23.34 9.79
C LEU A 5 -4.93 22.78 11.07
N LEU A 6 -6.09 23.32 11.49
CA LEU A 6 -6.86 22.79 12.61
C LEU A 6 -7.31 21.35 12.33
N SER A 7 -7.77 21.09 11.11
CA SER A 7 -8.12 19.74 10.63
C SER A 7 -6.94 18.77 10.77
N ILE A 8 -5.74 19.15 10.33
CA ILE A 8 -4.53 18.32 10.52
C ILE A 8 -4.27 18.02 12.01
N LEU A 9 -4.37 19.02 12.89
CA LEU A 9 -4.14 18.85 14.33
C LEU A 9 -5.20 17.94 14.98
N LEU A 10 -6.48 18.13 14.63
CA LEU A 10 -7.58 17.29 15.08
C LEU A 10 -7.44 15.86 14.54
N GLY A 11 -6.94 15.69 13.32
CA GLY A 11 -6.63 14.39 12.75
C GLY A 11 -5.57 13.64 13.57
N PHE A 12 -4.44 14.28 13.90
CA PHE A 12 -3.43 13.67 14.78
C PHE A 12 -3.99 13.34 16.17
N PHE A 13 -4.81 14.23 16.73
CA PHE A 13 -5.46 14.02 18.02
C PHE A 13 -6.42 12.84 17.98
N GLY A 14 -7.27 12.74 16.96
CA GLY A 14 -8.20 11.63 16.76
C GLY A 14 -7.46 10.30 16.60
N LEU A 15 -6.40 10.25 15.79
CA LEU A 15 -5.58 9.04 15.67
C LEU A 15 -4.96 8.63 16.99
N PHE A 16 -4.48 9.61 17.74
CA PHE A 16 -3.90 9.38 19.06
C PHE A 16 -4.93 8.91 20.06
N ILE A 17 -6.20 9.30 19.99
CA ILE A 17 -7.23 8.83 20.93
C ILE A 17 -7.76 7.45 20.55
N PHE A 18 -8.13 7.25 19.29
CA PHE A 18 -8.83 6.04 18.85
C PHE A 18 -7.94 4.80 18.83
N TYR A 19 -6.67 4.94 18.43
CA TYR A 19 -5.86 3.76 18.10
C TYR A 19 -4.71 3.53 19.07
N PHE A 20 -3.96 4.57 19.43
CA PHE A 20 -2.72 4.40 20.18
C PHE A 20 -2.93 3.89 21.63
N PRO A 21 -3.83 4.46 22.46
CA PRO A 21 -4.14 3.98 23.80
C PRO A 21 -4.65 2.55 23.82
N VAL A 22 -5.52 2.18 22.86
CA VAL A 22 -6.06 0.82 22.72
C VAL A 22 -4.91 -0.15 22.46
N GLY A 23 -4.07 0.13 21.47
CA GLY A 23 -2.91 -0.71 21.19
C GLY A 23 -1.88 -0.73 22.33
N LEU A 24 -1.69 0.38 23.05
CA LEU A 24 -0.81 0.46 24.22
C LEU A 24 -1.34 -0.37 25.39
N PHE A 25 -2.65 -0.36 25.60
CA PHE A 25 -3.30 -1.23 26.58
C PHE A 25 -3.09 -2.70 26.20
N LEU A 26 -3.41 -3.11 24.98
CA LEU A 26 -3.27 -4.49 24.51
C LEU A 26 -1.82 -4.99 24.58
N ILE A 27 -0.84 -4.19 24.14
CA ILE A 27 0.58 -4.56 24.22
C ILE A 27 1.07 -4.66 25.68
N SER A 28 0.50 -3.86 26.58
CA SER A 28 0.85 -3.90 28.00
C SER A 28 0.39 -5.20 28.67
N LEU A 29 -0.75 -5.76 28.26
CA LEU A 29 -1.27 -7.05 28.75
C LEU A 29 -0.30 -8.20 28.47
N LEU A 30 0.48 -8.11 27.38
CA LEU A 30 1.44 -9.16 27.03
C LEU A 30 2.62 -9.24 28.00
N HIS A 31 3.01 -8.12 28.62
CA HIS A 31 4.15 -8.01 29.55
C HIS A 31 5.51 -8.51 28.99
N VAL A 32 5.67 -8.59 27.67
CA VAL A 32 6.87 -9.19 27.04
C VAL A 32 7.92 -8.14 26.67
N PHE A 33 7.48 -7.02 26.11
CA PHE A 33 8.42 -6.06 25.54
C PHE A 33 9.01 -5.16 26.63
N LYS A 34 10.34 -5.04 26.66
CA LYS A 34 11.04 -4.10 27.58
C LYS A 34 11.32 -2.75 26.93
N ARG A 35 11.56 -2.73 25.61
CA ARG A 35 11.94 -1.52 24.88
C ARG A 35 10.73 -0.63 24.62
N THR A 36 10.77 0.60 25.12
CA THR A 36 9.67 1.56 24.95
C THR A 36 9.35 1.85 23.50
N LEU A 37 10.37 2.08 22.66
CA LEU A 37 10.14 2.40 21.24
C LEU A 37 9.41 1.27 20.51
N LEU A 38 9.77 0.01 20.80
CA LEU A 38 9.07 -1.15 20.23
C LEU A 38 7.61 -1.21 20.70
N LYS A 39 7.34 -0.91 21.98
CA LYS A 39 5.94 -0.80 22.45
C LYS A 39 5.17 0.26 21.67
N ILE A 40 5.72 1.46 21.53
CA ILE A 40 5.06 2.57 20.82
C ILE A 40 4.72 2.16 19.37
N VAL A 41 5.69 1.59 18.65
CA VAL A 41 5.50 1.14 17.27
C VAL A 41 4.44 0.03 17.19
N LEU A 42 4.54 -0.99 18.05
CA LEU A 42 3.55 -2.08 18.07
C LEU A 42 2.17 -1.61 18.53
N SER A 43 2.06 -0.60 19.38
CA SER A 43 0.78 -0.01 19.78
C SER A 43 0.02 0.55 18.59
N PHE A 44 0.68 1.21 17.63
CA PHE A 44 -0.02 1.66 16.43
C PHE A 44 -0.48 0.49 15.56
N TYR A 45 0.39 -0.49 15.27
CA TYR A 45 -0.01 -1.65 14.46
C TYR A 45 -1.16 -2.44 15.08
N ILE A 46 -1.08 -2.71 16.39
CA ILE A 46 -2.12 -3.44 17.13
C ILE A 46 -3.39 -2.61 17.23
N GLY A 47 -3.29 -1.30 17.50
CA GLY A 47 -4.44 -0.41 17.55
C GLY A 47 -5.18 -0.38 16.22
N PHE A 48 -4.47 -0.16 15.11
CA PHE A 48 -5.05 -0.16 13.77
C PHE A 48 -5.67 -1.51 13.42
N ALA A 49 -4.95 -2.61 13.63
CA ALA A 49 -5.47 -3.95 13.36
C ALA A 49 -6.71 -4.26 14.20
N PHE A 50 -6.67 -4.00 15.51
CA PHE A 50 -7.76 -4.34 16.43
C PHE A 50 -9.01 -3.52 16.19
N VAL A 51 -8.88 -2.20 16.12
CA VAL A 51 -10.03 -1.31 15.90
C VAL A 51 -10.65 -1.59 14.54
N SER A 52 -9.86 -1.65 13.46
CA SER A 52 -10.40 -1.91 12.11
C SER A 52 -11.08 -3.28 12.01
N SER A 53 -10.53 -4.31 12.67
CA SER A 53 -11.16 -5.64 12.70
C SER A 53 -12.53 -5.59 13.38
N ILE A 54 -12.67 -4.85 14.49
CA ILE A 54 -13.95 -4.72 15.18
C ILE A 54 -14.96 -3.99 14.31
N TYR A 55 -14.59 -2.84 13.71
CA TYR A 55 -15.48 -2.14 12.77
C TYR A 55 -15.89 -3.03 11.60
N PHE A 56 -14.93 -3.75 11.02
CA PHE A 56 -15.18 -4.61 9.88
C PHE A 56 -16.13 -5.75 10.20
N PHE A 57 -15.86 -6.56 11.24
CA PHE A 57 -16.71 -7.68 11.58
C PHE A 57 -18.07 -7.25 12.12
N TYR A 58 -18.11 -6.22 12.98
CA TYR A 58 -19.37 -5.72 13.53
C TYR A 58 -20.23 -5.05 12.44
N GLY A 59 -19.63 -4.27 11.55
CA GLY A 59 -20.31 -3.66 10.40
C GLY A 59 -20.91 -4.72 9.47
N ASN A 60 -20.13 -5.75 9.10
CA ASN A 60 -20.67 -6.84 8.28
C ASN A 60 -21.81 -7.63 8.95
N LEU A 61 -22.00 -7.53 10.27
CA LEU A 61 -23.09 -8.19 10.99
C LEU A 61 -24.31 -7.30 11.21
N VAL A 62 -24.14 -5.98 11.41
CA VAL A 62 -25.21 -5.08 11.88
C VAL A 62 -25.34 -3.80 11.02
N SER A 63 -24.56 -3.68 9.95
CA SER A 63 -24.51 -2.59 8.97
C SER A 63 -24.49 -1.18 9.58
N ASN A 64 -25.67 -0.60 9.79
CA ASN A 64 -25.84 0.82 10.12
C ASN A 64 -25.55 1.12 11.59
N SER A 65 -25.57 0.13 12.49
CA SER A 65 -25.27 0.38 13.91
C SER A 65 -23.77 0.47 14.20
N ALA A 66 -22.90 0.21 13.21
CA ALA A 66 -21.45 0.28 13.40
C ALA A 66 -20.97 1.68 13.82
N GLN A 67 -21.77 2.72 13.57
CA GLN A 67 -21.50 4.08 14.04
C GLN A 67 -21.41 4.19 15.56
N PHE A 68 -22.11 3.31 16.31
CA PHE A 68 -22.02 3.28 17.78
C PHE A 68 -20.60 2.97 18.28
N LEU A 69 -19.79 2.27 17.48
CA LEU A 69 -18.41 1.97 17.83
C LEU A 69 -17.53 3.21 17.96
N ASP A 70 -17.89 4.33 17.30
CA ASP A 70 -17.16 5.59 17.43
C ASP A 70 -17.18 6.04 18.90
N PHE A 71 -18.37 6.05 19.51
CA PHE A 71 -18.52 6.43 20.92
C PHE A 71 -17.82 5.44 21.85
N VAL A 72 -17.92 4.13 21.57
CA VAL A 72 -17.25 3.09 22.37
C VAL A 72 -15.73 3.30 22.37
N PHE A 73 -15.11 3.45 21.20
CA PHE A 73 -13.67 3.62 21.11
C PHE A 73 -13.21 5.00 21.58
N LEU A 74 -14.03 6.04 21.43
CA LEU A 74 -13.77 7.36 22.01
C LEU A 74 -13.71 7.28 23.54
N ILE A 75 -14.72 6.66 24.17
CA ILE A 75 -14.77 6.47 25.62
C ILE A 75 -13.58 5.64 26.10
N ILE A 76 -13.28 4.50 25.45
CA ILE A 76 -12.12 3.68 25.78
C ILE A 76 -10.82 4.50 25.65
N GLY A 77 -10.67 5.24 24.55
CA GLY A 77 -9.50 6.09 24.29
C GLY A 77 -9.31 7.13 25.39
N VAL A 78 -10.37 7.84 25.77
CA VAL A 78 -10.38 8.85 26.85
C VAL A 78 -10.06 8.22 28.21
N ILE A 79 -10.65 7.07 28.55
CA ILE A 79 -10.36 6.36 29.81
C ILE A 79 -8.89 5.92 29.87
N LEU A 80 -8.32 5.48 28.75
CA LEU A 80 -6.93 5.04 28.66
C LEU A 80 -5.93 6.20 28.51
N LEU A 81 -6.39 7.41 28.21
CA LEU A 81 -5.56 8.57 27.93
C LEU A 81 -4.64 8.95 29.10
N PRO A 82 -5.07 9.03 30.38
CA PRO A 82 -4.18 9.36 31.49
C PRO A 82 -3.05 8.34 31.67
N ARG A 83 -3.34 7.04 31.50
CA ARG A 83 -2.32 5.97 31.55
C ARG A 83 -1.33 6.11 30.40
N THR A 84 -1.82 6.47 29.22
CA THR A 84 -1.00 6.70 28.02
C THR A 84 -0.08 7.90 28.19
N ILE A 85 -0.59 9.04 28.69
CA ILE A 85 0.20 10.23 28.99
C ILE A 85 1.26 9.92 30.04
N LEU A 86 0.90 9.20 31.12
CA LEU A 86 1.84 8.79 32.16
C LEU A 86 2.96 7.90 31.59
N PHE A 87 2.62 6.95 30.72
CA PHE A 87 3.59 6.11 30.02
C PHE A 87 4.55 6.94 29.17
N LEU A 88 4.03 7.86 28.35
CA LEU A 88 4.86 8.73 27.50
C LEU A 88 5.76 9.63 28.35
N ARG A 89 5.25 10.23 29.42
CA ARG A 89 6.02 11.05 30.36
C ARG A 89 7.14 10.26 31.04
N LYS A 90 6.83 9.08 31.60
CA LYS A 90 7.81 8.20 32.27
C LYS A 90 8.86 7.67 31.29
N SER A 91 8.49 7.43 30.05
CA SER A 91 9.41 6.88 29.05
C SER A 91 10.56 7.84 28.68
N GLN A 92 10.38 9.13 28.95
CA GLN A 92 11.26 10.22 28.49
C GLN A 92 11.52 10.17 26.97
N VAL A 93 10.69 9.49 26.16
CA VAL A 93 10.94 9.33 24.73
C VAL A 93 10.98 10.68 24.03
N ILE A 94 10.01 11.55 24.31
CA ILE A 94 9.94 12.90 23.72
C ILE A 94 11.20 13.71 24.07
N LYS A 95 11.58 13.77 25.36
CA LYS A 95 12.79 14.48 25.81
C LYS A 95 14.06 13.89 25.17
N LYS A 96 14.17 12.57 25.09
CA LYS A 96 15.31 11.87 24.47
C LYS A 96 15.37 12.12 22.97
N VAL A 97 14.24 12.16 22.26
CA VAL A 97 14.17 12.46 20.82
C VAL A 97 14.56 13.92 20.56
N LEU A 98 14.03 14.87 21.33
CA LEU A 98 14.39 16.29 21.21
C LEU A 98 15.87 16.57 21.53
N GLN A 99 16.39 16.03 22.65
CA GLN A 99 17.81 16.13 22.99
C GLN A 99 18.71 15.44 21.94
N THR A 100 18.21 14.35 21.35
CA THR A 100 18.87 13.62 20.26
C THR A 100 18.98 14.47 19.00
N PHE A 101 17.93 15.22 18.67
CA PHE A 101 17.90 16.06 17.48
C PHE A 101 18.86 17.24 17.58
N LEU A 102 19.00 17.85 18.76
CA LEU A 102 19.74 19.09 18.92
C LEU A 102 21.25 18.93 19.23
N LEU A 103 21.68 17.93 20.02
CA LEU A 103 23.03 17.97 20.63
C LEU A 103 23.72 16.61 20.87
N SER A 104 23.19 15.50 20.35
CA SER A 104 23.62 14.17 20.79
C SER A 104 24.84 13.62 20.03
N ARG A 105 25.95 13.41 20.75
CA ARG A 105 27.11 12.59 20.30
C ARG A 105 26.80 11.09 20.20
N ASN A 106 25.66 10.61 20.73
CA ASN A 106 25.34 9.19 20.78
C ASN A 106 25.01 8.63 19.38
N SER A 107 25.68 7.55 18.98
CA SER A 107 25.52 6.91 17.67
C SER A 107 24.12 6.35 17.43
N THR A 108 23.43 5.88 18.47
CA THR A 108 22.06 5.34 18.37
C THR A 108 21.04 6.46 18.14
N ALA A 109 21.31 7.62 18.72
CA ALA A 109 20.50 8.82 18.55
C ALA A 109 20.59 9.34 17.11
N ARG A 110 21.81 9.53 16.58
CA ARG A 110 22.04 9.90 15.17
C ARG A 110 21.38 8.91 14.19
N PHE A 111 21.42 7.61 14.50
CA PHE A 111 20.75 6.59 13.72
C PHE A 111 19.24 6.80 13.63
N ARG A 112 18.59 7.14 14.74
CA ARG A 112 17.14 7.38 14.73
C ARG A 112 16.76 8.68 14.03
N VAL A 113 17.56 9.74 14.19
CA VAL A 113 17.36 10.99 13.45
C VAL A 113 17.48 10.75 11.95
N PHE A 114 18.49 9.98 11.52
CA PHE A 114 18.63 9.59 10.12
C PHE A 114 17.37 8.86 9.62
N SER A 115 16.85 7.89 10.36
CA SER A 115 15.64 7.18 9.94
C SER A 115 14.41 8.09 9.87
N ILE A 116 14.25 9.03 10.80
CA ILE A 116 13.18 10.04 10.75
C ILE A 116 13.34 10.94 9.53
N PHE A 117 14.56 11.41 9.25
CA PHE A 117 14.87 12.17 8.05
C PHE A 117 14.48 11.40 6.79
N CYS A 118 14.85 10.12 6.69
CA CYS A 118 14.46 9.28 5.55
C CYS A 118 12.94 9.13 5.43
N SER A 119 12.22 8.90 6.55
CA SER A 119 10.75 8.88 6.56
C SER A 119 10.15 10.16 6.01
N LEU A 120 10.69 11.33 6.41
CA LEU A 120 10.22 12.63 5.92
C LEU A 120 10.44 12.77 4.41
N THR A 121 11.56 12.28 3.86
CA THR A 121 11.77 12.33 2.40
C THR A 121 10.73 11.56 1.60
N LEU A 122 10.23 10.44 2.14
CA LEU A 122 9.13 9.69 1.52
C LEU A 122 7.80 10.43 1.65
N TYR A 123 7.53 10.99 2.83
CA TYR A 123 6.32 11.79 3.08
C TYR A 123 6.19 12.97 2.11
N LEU A 124 7.31 13.63 1.74
CA LEU A 124 7.31 14.75 0.78
C LEU A 124 6.74 14.38 -0.60
N THR A 125 6.70 13.10 -0.97
CA THR A 125 6.12 12.66 -2.25
C THR A 125 4.60 12.78 -2.32
N VAL A 126 3.94 13.07 -1.20
CA VAL A 126 2.46 13.20 -1.09
C VAL A 126 2.03 14.43 -0.29
N SER A 127 2.90 14.97 0.57
CA SER A 127 2.53 15.97 1.57
C SER A 127 1.91 17.25 1.02
N LEU A 128 2.20 17.61 -0.24
CA LEU A 128 1.67 18.83 -0.87
C LEU A 128 0.28 18.60 -1.48
N SER A 129 -0.17 17.36 -1.58
CA SER A 129 -1.48 17.00 -2.14
C SER A 129 -2.61 17.34 -1.17
N GLY A 130 -3.76 17.72 -1.66
CA GLY A 130 -4.93 18.05 -0.85
C GLY A 130 -4.92 19.45 -0.22
N PHE A 131 -3.80 20.18 -0.24
CA PHE A 131 -3.75 21.55 0.26
C PHE A 131 -4.56 22.50 -0.65
N PRO A 132 -5.48 23.31 -0.09
CA PRO A 132 -6.12 24.39 -0.82
C PRO A 132 -5.18 25.60 -0.90
N ILE A 133 -4.83 26.03 -2.12
CA ILE A 133 -3.99 27.21 -2.39
C ILE A 133 -4.71 28.07 -3.44
N GLY A 134 -5.17 29.25 -3.01
CA GLY A 134 -6.09 30.07 -3.83
C GLY A 134 -7.39 29.32 -4.09
N ASP A 135 -7.90 29.40 -5.31
CA ASP A 135 -9.15 28.73 -5.73
C ASP A 135 -8.94 27.30 -6.22
N LYS A 136 -7.80 26.68 -5.88
CA LYS A 136 -7.42 25.36 -6.37
C LYS A 136 -6.92 24.44 -5.25
N ARG A 137 -7.20 23.15 -5.40
CA ARG A 137 -6.63 22.06 -4.61
C ARG A 137 -5.61 21.31 -5.45
N TYR A 138 -4.38 21.18 -4.94
CA TYR A 138 -3.28 20.55 -5.67
C TYR A 138 -3.20 19.05 -5.36
N ILE A 139 -2.93 18.23 -6.37
CA ILE A 139 -2.71 16.78 -6.22
C ILE A 139 -1.42 16.44 -6.96
N GLN A 140 -0.44 15.85 -6.27
CA GLN A 140 0.83 15.45 -6.88
C GLN A 140 0.61 14.29 -7.86
N SER A 141 1.41 14.26 -8.93
CA SER A 141 1.27 13.28 -10.03
C SER A 141 1.34 11.82 -9.56
N GLY A 142 0.47 10.97 -10.12
CA GLY A 142 0.35 9.55 -9.81
C GLY A 142 -0.54 9.22 -8.60
N LEU A 143 -1.16 10.23 -7.98
CA LEU A 143 -2.14 10.07 -6.90
C LEU A 143 -3.60 10.15 -7.40
N ASP A 144 -3.80 10.52 -8.65
CA ASP A 144 -5.06 10.87 -9.31
C ASP A 144 -6.00 9.70 -9.58
N HIS A 145 -5.59 8.44 -9.42
CA HIS A 145 -6.49 7.30 -9.58
C HIS A 145 -6.82 6.63 -8.23
N ASP A 146 -5.82 6.04 -7.59
CA ASP A 146 -6.00 5.29 -6.35
C ASP A 146 -6.48 6.19 -5.19
N SER A 147 -6.01 7.45 -5.11
CA SER A 147 -6.45 8.33 -4.02
C SER A 147 -7.92 8.69 -4.13
N TYR A 148 -8.42 8.95 -5.34
CA TYR A 148 -9.85 9.27 -5.54
C TYR A 148 -10.73 8.09 -5.14
N TRP A 149 -10.33 6.88 -5.54
CA TRP A 149 -11.02 5.66 -5.13
C TRP A 149 -11.09 5.52 -3.61
N HIS A 150 -9.96 5.67 -2.92
CA HIS A 150 -9.91 5.54 -1.47
C HIS A 150 -10.67 6.65 -0.73
N ILE A 151 -10.59 7.90 -1.18
CA ILE A 151 -11.32 9.01 -0.54
C ILE A 151 -12.83 8.83 -0.75
N ALA A 152 -13.28 8.46 -1.96
CA ALA A 152 -14.68 8.14 -2.22
C ALA A 152 -15.17 6.94 -1.38
N LEU A 153 -14.32 5.93 -1.19
CA LEU A 153 -14.63 4.78 -0.36
C LEU A 153 -14.77 5.15 1.12
N VAL A 154 -13.90 6.02 1.64
CA VAL A 154 -14.02 6.56 2.99
C VAL A 154 -15.33 7.33 3.14
N ASN A 155 -15.74 8.14 2.16
CA ASN A 155 -17.04 8.82 2.20
C ASN A 155 -18.19 7.82 2.37
N ASN A 156 -18.22 6.75 1.57
CA ASN A 156 -19.25 5.70 1.68
C ASN A 156 -19.20 4.97 3.04
N LEU A 157 -17.99 4.75 3.57
CA LEU A 157 -17.78 4.13 4.88
C LEU A 157 -18.25 5.00 6.05
N THR A 158 -18.35 6.33 5.88
CA THR A 158 -18.96 7.16 6.93
C THR A 158 -20.46 6.90 7.07
N GLU A 159 -21.11 6.46 5.99
CA GLU A 159 -22.54 6.13 5.95
C GLU A 159 -22.81 4.69 6.43
N SER A 160 -22.11 3.70 5.85
CA SER A 160 -22.37 2.28 6.09
C SER A 160 -21.11 1.41 6.01
N ILE A 161 -21.09 0.31 6.78
CA ILE A 161 -20.05 -0.71 6.73
C ILE A 161 -20.74 -2.07 6.65
N PRO A 162 -20.58 -2.88 5.59
CA PRO A 162 -19.80 -2.61 4.37
C PRO A 162 -20.35 -1.39 3.60
N PRO A 163 -19.48 -0.65 2.89
CA PRO A 163 -19.88 0.54 2.15
C PRO A 163 -20.56 0.18 0.83
N SER A 164 -21.35 1.10 0.29
CA SER A 164 -21.75 1.04 -1.13
C SER A 164 -20.53 1.15 -2.04
N HIS A 165 -20.61 0.57 -3.23
CA HIS A 165 -19.55 0.66 -4.22
C HIS A 165 -19.45 2.11 -4.76
N PRO A 166 -18.29 2.78 -4.72
CA PRO A 166 -18.14 4.18 -5.18
C PRO A 166 -18.63 4.43 -6.62
N SER A 167 -18.54 3.42 -7.48
CA SER A 167 -18.95 3.47 -8.89
C SER A 167 -20.38 3.00 -9.17
N SER A 168 -21.10 2.44 -8.18
CA SER A 168 -22.47 1.96 -8.34
C SER A 168 -23.17 1.82 -6.99
N TYR A 169 -24.18 2.65 -6.71
CA TYR A 169 -24.97 2.55 -5.48
C TYR A 169 -25.81 1.27 -5.38
N LEU A 170 -26.03 0.58 -6.50
CA LEU A 170 -26.76 -0.69 -6.56
C LEU A 170 -26.02 -1.84 -5.87
N GLU A 171 -24.71 -1.66 -5.63
CA GLU A 171 -23.82 -2.70 -5.17
C GLU A 171 -23.24 -2.33 -3.81
N VAL A 172 -23.22 -3.30 -2.91
CA VAL A 172 -22.43 -3.22 -1.67
C VAL A 172 -21.03 -3.72 -1.98
N LEU A 173 -20.01 -2.95 -1.61
CA LEU A 173 -18.62 -3.36 -1.77
C LEU A 173 -18.31 -4.48 -0.77
N SER A 174 -18.52 -5.72 -1.22
CA SER A 174 -18.12 -6.93 -0.53
C SER A 174 -16.80 -7.46 -1.09
N LYS A 175 -16.10 -8.32 -0.33
CA LYS A 175 -14.85 -8.98 -0.77
C LYS A 175 -13.75 -7.98 -1.19
N TYR A 176 -13.61 -6.91 -0.42
CA TYR A 176 -12.59 -5.89 -0.62
C TYR A 176 -11.86 -5.59 0.70
N HIS A 177 -10.61 -5.13 0.60
CA HIS A 177 -9.72 -4.88 1.73
C HIS A 177 -9.72 -3.39 2.11
N TYR A 178 -10.75 -2.94 2.83
CA TYR A 178 -10.95 -1.53 3.19
C TYR A 178 -10.56 -1.18 4.65
N PHE A 179 -9.64 -1.93 5.29
CA PHE A 179 -9.23 -1.61 6.67
C PHE A 179 -8.49 -0.28 6.76
N TYR A 180 -7.69 0.06 5.75
CA TYR A 180 -7.01 1.36 5.73
C TYR A 180 -8.04 2.50 5.73
N ASP A 181 -9.08 2.37 4.91
CA ASP A 181 -10.16 3.36 4.76
C ASP A 181 -11.01 3.48 6.03
N ILE A 182 -11.28 2.36 6.73
CA ILE A 182 -11.97 2.37 8.02
C ILE A 182 -11.23 3.22 9.06
N LEU A 183 -9.90 3.34 9.00
CA LEU A 183 -9.16 4.10 10.01
C LEU A 183 -9.53 5.59 10.04
N PHE A 184 -10.09 6.11 8.96
CA PHE A 184 -10.49 7.51 8.81
C PHE A 184 -11.84 7.79 9.46
N VAL A 185 -12.77 6.84 9.33
CA VAL A 185 -14.19 6.99 9.64
C VAL A 185 -14.47 7.58 11.03
N PRO A 186 -13.97 6.99 12.15
CA PRO A 186 -14.27 7.54 13.47
C PRO A 186 -13.63 8.92 13.70
N VAL A 187 -12.51 9.21 13.04
CA VAL A 187 -11.85 10.53 13.15
C VAL A 187 -12.68 11.59 12.45
N ILE A 188 -13.16 11.31 11.23
CA ILE A 188 -14.00 12.22 10.45
C ILE A 188 -15.32 12.49 11.17
N ARG A 189 -16.04 11.44 11.61
CA ARG A 189 -17.37 11.60 12.22
C ARG A 189 -17.35 12.30 13.58
N VAL A 190 -16.30 12.11 14.39
CA VAL A 190 -16.21 12.70 15.74
C VAL A 190 -15.58 14.10 15.72
N PHE A 191 -14.58 14.33 14.87
CA PHE A 191 -13.83 15.59 14.87
C PHE A 191 -14.11 16.49 13.67
N SER A 192 -15.01 16.10 12.75
CA SER A 192 -15.33 16.81 11.50
C SER A 192 -14.07 17.20 10.72
N THR A 193 -13.09 16.29 10.70
CA THR A 193 -11.80 16.52 10.06
C THR A 193 -11.93 16.39 8.54
N ASP A 194 -11.33 17.33 7.80
CA ASP A 194 -11.22 17.27 6.35
C ASP A 194 -10.52 15.98 5.91
N ILE A 195 -11.15 15.25 5.00
CA ILE A 195 -10.70 13.94 4.54
C ILE A 195 -9.35 14.02 3.80
N PHE A 196 -9.10 15.09 3.05
CA PHE A 196 -7.84 15.30 2.35
C PHE A 196 -6.69 15.50 3.35
N ALA A 197 -6.93 16.28 4.42
CA ALA A 197 -5.96 16.47 5.51
C ALA A 197 -5.55 15.13 6.14
N LEU A 198 -6.50 14.24 6.40
CA LEU A 198 -6.19 12.91 6.92
C LEU A 198 -5.40 12.08 5.90
N TYR A 199 -5.85 12.07 4.64
CA TYR A 199 -5.36 11.17 3.60
C TYR A 199 -3.96 11.54 3.09
N PHE A 200 -3.65 12.83 2.96
CA PHE A 200 -2.40 13.31 2.37
C PHE A 200 -1.38 13.80 3.41
N GLN A 201 -1.80 14.25 4.61
CA GLN A 201 -0.88 14.79 5.61
C GLN A 201 -0.73 13.85 6.80
N VAL A 202 -1.83 13.53 7.47
CA VAL A 202 -1.79 12.87 8.78
C VAL A 202 -1.36 11.40 8.66
N PHE A 203 -2.09 10.59 7.89
CA PHE A 203 -1.77 9.17 7.75
C PHE A 203 -0.43 8.93 7.04
N PRO A 204 -0.12 9.57 5.90
CA PRO A 204 1.18 9.43 5.25
C PRO A 204 2.37 9.71 6.17
N LEU A 205 2.32 10.78 6.98
CA LEU A 205 3.39 11.07 7.94
C LEU A 205 3.50 9.95 8.98
N LEU A 206 2.37 9.52 9.56
CA LEU A 206 2.38 8.46 10.55
C LEU A 206 2.92 7.14 9.98
N LEU A 207 2.46 6.73 8.80
CA LEU A 207 2.85 5.48 8.17
C LEU A 207 4.32 5.46 7.75
N THR A 208 4.84 6.54 7.18
CA THR A 208 6.27 6.65 6.84
C THR A 208 7.16 6.63 8.08
N LEU A 209 6.74 7.26 9.18
CA LEU A 209 7.42 7.17 10.48
C LEU A 209 7.38 5.74 11.04
N LEU A 210 6.23 5.07 10.99
CA LEU A 210 6.10 3.67 11.43
C LEU A 210 7.00 2.74 10.61
N LEU A 211 7.06 2.91 9.29
CA LEU A 211 7.97 2.17 8.41
C LEU A 211 9.44 2.40 8.83
N GLY A 212 9.87 3.66 8.96
CA GLY A 212 11.25 4.01 9.29
C GLY A 212 11.67 3.55 10.69
N LEU A 213 10.79 3.69 11.68
CA LEU A 213 11.05 3.21 13.04
C LEU A 213 11.07 1.67 13.12
N SER A 214 10.19 0.99 12.39
CA SER A 214 10.17 -0.49 12.33
C SER A 214 11.43 -1.02 11.65
N ALA A 215 11.83 -0.43 10.52
CA ALA A 215 13.10 -0.72 9.83
C ALA A 215 14.29 -0.49 10.76
N SER A 216 14.26 0.58 11.57
CA SER A 216 15.33 0.89 12.52
C SER A 216 15.43 -0.11 13.67
N LEU A 217 14.29 -0.49 14.24
CA LEU A 217 14.20 -1.51 15.28
C LEU A 217 14.72 -2.86 14.75
N LEU A 218 14.40 -3.20 13.50
CA LEU A 218 14.92 -4.40 12.84
C LEU A 218 16.43 -4.30 12.58
N ALA A 219 16.91 -3.16 12.07
CA ALA A 219 18.34 -2.94 11.83
C ALA A 219 19.16 -3.16 13.10
N GLU A 220 18.66 -2.73 14.27
CA GLU A 220 19.31 -2.99 15.56
C GLU A 220 19.40 -4.48 15.93
N ARG A 221 18.56 -5.34 15.34
CA ARG A 221 18.56 -6.81 15.55
C ARG A 221 19.44 -7.53 14.55
N VAL A 222 19.33 -7.19 13.27
CA VAL A 222 20.04 -7.88 12.19
C VAL A 222 21.45 -7.35 11.94
N LEU A 223 21.72 -6.07 12.24
CA LEU A 223 23.00 -5.41 11.94
C LEU A 223 23.71 -4.98 13.23
N LYS A 224 24.89 -5.58 13.47
CA LYS A 224 25.76 -5.16 14.58
C LYS A 224 26.43 -3.80 14.29
N ARG A 225 26.88 -3.59 13.05
CA ARG A 225 27.48 -2.35 12.53
C ARG A 225 26.70 -1.87 11.29
N ASN A 226 26.85 -0.60 10.94
CA ASN A 226 26.26 0.00 9.72
C ASN A 226 24.72 -0.08 9.69
N LYS A 227 24.07 0.15 10.84
CA LYS A 227 22.59 0.07 10.99
C LYS A 227 21.82 0.99 10.03
N TYR A 228 22.45 2.10 9.62
CA TYR A 228 21.93 3.08 8.66
C TYR A 228 21.59 2.47 7.29
N LEU A 229 22.21 1.34 6.91
CA LEU A 229 22.00 0.71 5.61
C LEU A 229 20.54 0.30 5.40
N LEU A 230 19.87 -0.25 6.41
CA LEU A 230 18.50 -0.74 6.22
C LEU A 230 17.51 0.42 5.97
N PRO A 231 17.43 1.46 6.82
CA PRO A 231 16.63 2.64 6.48
C PRO A 231 17.04 3.28 5.15
N PHE A 232 18.35 3.35 4.85
CA PHE A 232 18.82 3.88 3.56
C PHE A 232 18.22 3.12 2.37
N PHE A 233 18.28 1.79 2.35
CA PHE A 233 17.69 0.99 1.27
C PHE A 233 16.16 1.03 1.24
N VAL A 234 15.50 1.14 2.40
CA VAL A 234 14.04 1.28 2.48
C VAL A 234 13.55 2.54 1.78
N PHE A 235 14.23 3.66 1.98
CA PHE A 235 13.74 4.95 1.48
C PHE A 235 14.37 5.38 0.15
N PHE A 236 15.63 5.03 -0.09
CA PHE A 236 16.37 5.46 -1.29
C PHE A 236 16.71 4.35 -2.26
N GLY A 237 16.46 3.08 -1.90
CA GLY A 237 16.72 1.96 -2.79
C GLY A 237 15.96 2.13 -4.11
N GLY A 238 16.68 2.38 -5.21
CA GLY A 238 16.13 2.51 -6.55
C GLY A 238 16.52 1.38 -7.48
N SER A 239 15.84 1.30 -8.62
CA SER A 239 16.20 0.46 -9.76
C SER A 239 17.36 1.07 -10.55
N PHE A 240 18.02 0.28 -11.38
CA PHE A 240 19.01 0.75 -12.36
C PHE A 240 18.39 1.32 -13.65
N ALA A 241 17.14 1.81 -13.59
CA ALA A 241 16.43 2.31 -14.77
C ALA A 241 17.17 3.49 -15.44
N TYR A 242 17.86 4.30 -14.64
CA TYR A 242 18.68 5.41 -15.14
C TYR A 242 19.85 4.98 -16.05
N LEU A 243 20.22 3.70 -16.07
CA LEU A 243 21.23 3.16 -16.97
C LEU A 243 20.64 2.79 -18.34
N LEU A 244 19.31 2.68 -18.50
CA LEU A 244 18.68 2.30 -19.76
C LEU A 244 19.10 3.18 -20.94
N PRO A 245 19.15 4.52 -20.83
CA PRO A 245 19.57 5.38 -21.94
C PRO A 245 21.02 5.13 -22.43
N LEU A 246 21.89 4.54 -21.60
CA LEU A 246 23.26 4.20 -22.00
C LEU A 246 23.30 3.02 -22.97
N PHE A 247 22.32 2.11 -22.86
CA PHE A 247 22.24 0.90 -23.68
C PHE A 247 21.19 1.03 -24.79
N LEU A 248 20.15 1.83 -24.55
CA LEU A 248 19.01 2.04 -25.43
C LEU A 248 18.73 3.56 -25.56
N PRO A 249 19.46 4.26 -26.44
CA PRO A 249 19.30 5.69 -26.62
C PRO A 249 17.86 6.08 -26.99
N GLY A 250 17.34 7.14 -26.37
CA GLY A 250 16.00 7.66 -26.62
C GLY A 250 14.87 7.00 -25.81
N ILE A 251 15.16 5.95 -25.03
CA ILE A 251 14.16 5.33 -24.16
C ILE A 251 13.93 6.18 -22.91
N GLN A 252 12.64 6.47 -22.64
CA GLN A 252 12.23 7.06 -21.37
C GLN A 252 12.36 6.03 -20.25
N TRP A 253 12.83 6.49 -19.09
CA TRP A 253 13.00 5.61 -17.94
C TRP A 253 12.36 6.23 -16.71
N GLY A 254 11.96 5.35 -15.80
CA GLY A 254 11.33 5.69 -14.54
C GLY A 254 11.49 4.54 -13.56
N GLU A 255 10.94 4.74 -12.36
CA GLU A 255 11.12 3.78 -11.28
C GLU A 255 10.54 2.39 -11.57
N SER A 256 9.48 2.31 -12.39
CA SER A 256 8.80 1.09 -12.82
C SER A 256 9.16 0.65 -14.25
N SER A 257 10.28 1.12 -14.84
CA SER A 257 10.71 0.68 -16.18
C SER A 257 10.88 -0.83 -16.31
N PHE A 258 11.20 -1.52 -15.21
CA PHE A 258 11.28 -2.98 -15.15
C PHE A 258 10.05 -3.60 -14.46
N TRP A 259 8.87 -2.98 -14.63
CA TRP A 259 7.58 -3.29 -13.98
C TRP A 259 7.45 -3.02 -12.48
N VAL A 260 8.50 -3.23 -11.68
CA VAL A 260 8.36 -3.15 -10.23
C VAL A 260 8.55 -1.72 -9.73
N SER A 261 7.51 -1.18 -9.10
CA SER A 261 7.64 0.06 -8.34
C SER A 261 8.50 -0.09 -7.07
N GLN A 262 9.40 0.87 -6.88
CA GLN A 262 10.27 1.03 -5.73
C GLN A 262 9.51 1.62 -4.53
N THR A 263 10.03 1.41 -3.32
CA THR A 263 9.35 1.84 -2.08
C THR A 263 9.02 3.33 -2.07
N PHE A 264 9.87 4.19 -2.62
CA PHE A 264 9.58 5.63 -2.65
C PHE A 264 8.40 6.03 -3.55
N ALA A 265 8.01 5.16 -4.49
CA ALA A 265 6.84 5.38 -5.32
C ALA A 265 5.56 4.83 -4.69
N THR A 266 5.66 3.86 -3.79
CA THR A 266 4.49 3.15 -3.22
C THR A 266 3.61 3.97 -2.29
N MET A 267 3.95 5.22 -1.96
CA MET A 267 3.05 6.12 -1.22
C MET A 267 1.72 6.42 -1.93
N ILE A 268 1.63 6.16 -3.25
CA ILE A 268 0.35 6.18 -3.98
C ILE A 268 -0.65 5.15 -3.43
N ASN A 269 -0.14 4.13 -2.74
CA ASN A 269 -0.88 3.06 -2.11
C ASN A 269 -0.48 2.99 -0.62
N PRO A 270 -0.96 3.92 0.23
CA PRO A 270 -0.52 4.05 1.62
C PRO A 270 -0.72 2.76 2.45
N GLN A 271 -1.70 1.92 2.11
CA GLN A 271 -1.90 0.62 2.72
C GLN A 271 -0.71 -0.35 2.50
N ALA A 272 0.02 -0.23 1.38
CA ALA A 272 1.27 -0.97 1.18
C ALA A 272 2.36 -0.50 2.16
N ILE A 273 2.48 0.81 2.41
CA ILE A 273 3.48 1.38 3.33
C ILE A 273 3.23 0.94 4.77
N TYR A 274 1.97 0.93 5.21
CA TYR A 274 1.57 0.34 6.49
C TYR A 274 2.04 -1.12 6.59
N THR A 275 1.76 -1.93 5.58
CA THR A 275 2.09 -3.36 5.61
C THR A 275 3.59 -3.66 5.47
N PHE A 276 4.38 -2.81 4.80
CA PHE A 276 5.84 -2.90 4.79
C PHE A 276 6.42 -2.66 6.19
N GLY A 277 5.91 -1.65 6.89
CA GLY A 277 6.29 -1.39 8.27
C GLY A 277 5.88 -2.53 9.21
N LEU A 278 4.66 -3.05 9.04
CA LEU A 278 4.15 -4.21 9.78
C LEU A 278 5.05 -5.44 9.58
N LEU A 279 5.50 -5.70 8.34
CA LEU A 279 6.41 -6.80 8.04
C LEU A 279 7.71 -6.70 8.84
N TYR A 280 8.33 -5.51 8.92
CA TYR A 280 9.50 -5.32 9.77
C TYR A 280 9.18 -5.51 11.25
N ALA A 281 8.01 -5.06 11.72
CA ALA A 281 7.59 -5.25 13.10
C ALA A 281 7.40 -6.74 13.45
N VAL A 282 6.77 -7.52 12.56
CA VAL A 282 6.58 -8.97 12.69
C VAL A 282 7.94 -9.68 12.76
N ILE A 283 8.89 -9.34 11.90
CA ILE A 283 10.26 -9.90 11.96
C ILE A 283 10.94 -9.56 13.29
N VAL A 284 10.76 -8.34 13.81
CA VAL A 284 11.28 -7.98 15.15
C VAL A 284 10.65 -8.85 16.23
N ILE A 285 9.36 -9.16 16.15
CA ILE A 285 8.69 -10.06 17.11
C ILE A 285 9.23 -11.49 16.98
N PHE A 286 9.51 -12.00 15.77
CA PHE A 286 10.17 -13.30 15.60
C PHE A 286 11.52 -13.34 16.33
N TYR A 287 12.33 -12.29 16.23
CA TYR A 287 13.56 -12.20 17.02
C TYR A 287 13.32 -12.21 18.53
N GLU A 288 12.22 -11.62 19.03
CA GLU A 288 11.89 -11.71 20.46
C GLU A 288 11.42 -13.12 20.86
N ILE A 289 10.69 -13.83 19.99
CA ILE A 289 10.29 -15.23 20.21
C ILE A 289 11.52 -16.13 20.36
N THR A 290 12.54 -15.95 19.51
CA THR A 290 13.78 -16.76 19.58
C THR A 290 14.57 -16.54 20.88
N LYS A 291 14.47 -15.34 21.48
CA LYS A 291 15.19 -14.98 22.71
C LYS A 291 14.42 -15.32 23.99
N GLU A 292 13.10 -15.38 23.91
CA GLU A 292 12.28 -15.71 25.06
C GLU A 292 12.56 -17.16 25.50
N LYS A 293 12.54 -17.42 26.80
CA LYS A 293 12.71 -18.78 27.36
C LYS A 293 11.39 -19.32 27.91
N ARG A 294 10.48 -18.44 28.32
CA ARG A 294 9.20 -18.80 28.93
C ARG A 294 8.17 -19.15 27.86
N LEU A 295 7.76 -20.43 27.81
CA LEU A 295 6.80 -20.93 26.82
C LEU A 295 5.50 -20.11 26.77
N LYS A 296 4.93 -19.76 27.93
CA LYS A 296 3.72 -18.93 28.02
C LYS A 296 3.85 -17.58 27.30
N LEU A 297 5.02 -16.94 27.40
CA LEU A 297 5.28 -15.66 26.73
C LEU A 297 5.52 -15.85 25.23
N LYS A 298 6.21 -16.92 24.82
CA LYS A 298 6.35 -17.29 23.40
C LYS A 298 5.00 -17.47 22.74
N ILE A 299 4.11 -18.23 23.36
CA ILE A 299 2.76 -18.49 22.84
C ILE A 299 1.98 -17.17 22.69
N ARG A 300 2.04 -16.27 23.68
CA ARG A 300 1.44 -14.93 23.58
C ARG A 300 1.96 -14.12 22.39
N LEU A 301 3.28 -14.16 22.14
CA LEU A 301 3.87 -13.51 20.97
C LEU A 301 3.44 -14.15 19.65
N ILE A 302 3.31 -15.47 19.60
CA ILE A 302 2.84 -16.19 18.41
C ILE A 302 1.37 -15.82 18.11
N PHE A 303 0.49 -15.78 19.11
CA PHE A 303 -0.88 -15.31 18.93
C PHE A 303 -0.94 -13.87 18.42
N LEU A 304 -0.08 -12.99 18.95
CA LEU A 304 0.04 -11.62 18.44
C LEU A 304 0.43 -11.61 16.95
N ILE A 305 1.40 -12.42 16.53
CA ILE A 305 1.79 -12.53 15.12
C ILE A 305 0.64 -13.06 14.28
N ILE A 306 -0.04 -14.15 14.70
CA ILE A 306 -1.19 -14.70 13.97
C ILE A 306 -2.25 -13.63 13.76
N PHE A 307 -2.61 -12.88 14.80
CA PHE A 307 -3.58 -11.79 14.72
C PHE A 307 -3.14 -10.67 13.74
N LEU A 308 -1.88 -10.23 13.83
CA LEU A 308 -1.34 -9.20 12.94
C LEU A 308 -1.27 -9.67 11.48
N ILE A 309 -0.93 -10.93 11.23
CA ILE A 309 -0.90 -11.49 9.88
C ILE A 309 -2.33 -11.62 9.34
N ALA A 310 -3.25 -12.20 10.11
CA ALA A 310 -4.64 -12.38 9.72
C ALA A 310 -5.31 -11.04 9.35
N SER A 311 -5.17 -10.03 10.20
CA SER A 311 -5.70 -8.68 9.94
C SER A 311 -5.02 -7.96 8.78
N SER A 312 -3.78 -8.30 8.43
CA SER A 312 -3.07 -7.65 7.31
C SER A 312 -3.76 -7.84 5.97
N ILE A 313 -4.55 -8.90 5.78
CA ILE A 313 -5.32 -9.11 4.53
C ILE A 313 -6.34 -7.99 4.29
N GLY A 314 -6.90 -7.42 5.37
CA GLY A 314 -7.85 -6.31 5.31
C GLY A 314 -7.19 -4.98 4.95
N PHE A 315 -5.88 -4.84 5.14
CA PHE A 315 -5.10 -3.68 4.67
C PHE A 315 -4.56 -3.89 3.27
N LYS A 316 -3.97 -5.06 3.01
CA LYS A 316 -3.46 -5.45 1.70
C LYS A 316 -3.36 -6.97 1.61
N SER A 317 -4.10 -7.57 0.69
CA SER A 317 -4.14 -9.04 0.52
C SER A 317 -2.76 -9.66 0.27
N TYR A 318 -1.91 -8.98 -0.51
CA TYR A 318 -0.55 -9.43 -0.80
C TYR A 318 0.38 -9.43 0.42
N SER A 319 0.14 -8.56 1.41
CA SER A 319 0.85 -8.61 2.68
C SER A 319 0.59 -9.92 3.41
N PHE A 320 -0.67 -10.35 3.47
CA PHE A 320 -1.06 -11.60 4.13
C PHE A 320 -0.34 -12.79 3.49
N LEU A 321 -0.30 -12.85 2.15
CA LEU A 321 0.38 -13.92 1.42
C LEU A 321 1.87 -14.03 1.81
N VAL A 322 2.61 -12.92 1.75
CA VAL A 322 4.06 -12.94 2.05
C VAL A 322 4.33 -13.16 3.54
N LEU A 323 3.53 -12.57 4.42
CA LEU A 323 3.65 -12.79 5.86
C LEU A 323 3.29 -14.22 6.27
N ALA A 324 2.32 -14.85 5.61
CA ALA A 324 2.00 -16.26 5.83
C ALA A 324 3.18 -17.15 5.44
N VAL A 325 3.82 -16.93 4.29
CA VAL A 325 5.05 -17.65 3.89
C VAL A 325 6.18 -17.43 4.90
N LEU A 326 6.35 -16.21 5.38
CA LEU A 326 7.33 -15.88 6.42
C LEU A 326 7.03 -16.63 7.74
N PHE A 327 5.77 -16.72 8.14
CA PHE A 327 5.35 -17.42 9.35
C PHE A 327 5.49 -18.94 9.23
N PHE A 328 5.02 -19.54 8.12
CA PHE A 328 5.13 -20.97 7.90
C PHE A 328 6.56 -21.43 7.71
N SER A 329 7.42 -20.63 7.06
CA SER A 329 8.86 -20.95 7.01
C SER A 329 9.52 -20.89 8.38
N PHE A 330 9.11 -19.96 9.25
CA PHE A 330 9.62 -19.86 10.63
C PHE A 330 9.20 -21.07 11.49
N LEU A 331 7.93 -21.48 11.37
CA LEU A 331 7.42 -22.70 11.99
C LEU A 331 8.08 -23.96 11.42
N GLY A 332 8.23 -24.02 10.10
CA GLY A 332 8.85 -25.14 9.39
C GLY A 332 10.31 -25.33 9.78
N HIS A 333 11.09 -24.24 9.91
CA HIS A 333 12.45 -24.30 10.42
C HIS A 333 12.50 -24.86 11.85
N SER A 334 11.62 -24.35 12.72
CA SER A 334 11.49 -24.85 14.09
C SER A 334 11.11 -26.33 14.13
N PHE A 335 10.23 -26.78 13.24
CA PHE A 335 9.82 -28.18 13.10
C PHE A 335 10.99 -29.09 12.68
N VAL A 336 11.76 -28.67 11.67
CA VAL A 336 12.90 -29.46 11.16
C VAL A 336 13.97 -29.65 12.24
N LEU A 337 14.25 -28.60 13.03
CA LEU A 337 15.29 -28.65 14.06
C LEU A 337 14.82 -29.31 15.37
N THR A 338 13.61 -29.03 15.83
CA THR A 338 13.13 -29.48 17.15
C THR A 338 12.33 -30.78 17.11
N ARG A 339 11.88 -31.21 15.93
CA ARG A 339 11.02 -32.40 15.71
C ARG A 339 9.71 -32.40 16.51
N ASN A 340 9.27 -31.28 17.07
CA ASN A 340 8.02 -31.19 17.83
C ASN A 340 6.81 -31.01 16.90
N THR A 341 6.31 -32.13 16.37
CA THR A 341 5.22 -32.14 15.37
C THR A 341 3.89 -31.65 15.92
N LYS A 342 3.58 -31.96 17.19
CA LYS A 342 2.29 -31.61 17.83
C LYS A 342 2.11 -30.10 17.96
N LEU A 343 3.10 -29.41 18.53
CA LEU A 343 3.02 -27.96 18.73
C LEU A 343 2.92 -27.22 17.39
N THR A 344 3.75 -27.58 16.41
CA THR A 344 3.70 -26.96 15.08
C THR A 344 2.33 -27.17 14.43
N THR A 345 1.77 -28.37 14.48
CA THR A 345 0.45 -28.67 13.92
C THR A 345 -0.64 -27.82 14.58
N ILE A 346 -0.64 -27.73 15.92
CA ILE A 346 -1.59 -26.88 16.65
C ILE A 346 -1.46 -25.42 16.21
N LEU A 347 -0.24 -24.90 16.06
CA LEU A 347 -0.03 -23.51 15.62
C LEU A 347 -0.51 -23.27 14.19
N CYS A 348 -0.34 -24.24 13.29
CA CYS A 348 -0.89 -24.16 11.93
C CYS A 348 -2.44 -24.15 11.95
N VAL A 349 -3.06 -25.02 12.74
CA VAL A 349 -4.53 -25.06 12.89
C VAL A 349 -5.05 -23.75 13.46
N LEU A 350 -4.40 -23.20 14.50
CA LEU A 350 -4.75 -21.91 15.06
C LEU A 350 -4.60 -20.78 14.03
N PHE A 351 -3.51 -20.77 13.26
CA PHE A 351 -3.34 -19.77 12.20
C PHE A 351 -4.49 -19.81 11.19
N LEU A 352 -4.86 -21.00 10.72
CA LEU A 352 -5.97 -21.17 9.78
C LEU A 352 -7.29 -20.72 10.41
N PHE A 353 -7.57 -21.15 11.65
CA PHE A 353 -8.79 -20.78 12.36
C PHE A 353 -8.93 -19.27 12.54
N PHE A 354 -7.87 -18.57 12.96
CA PHE A 354 -7.92 -17.12 13.17
C PHE A 354 -7.89 -16.31 11.87
N SER A 355 -7.28 -16.84 10.81
CA SER A 355 -7.23 -16.16 9.50
C SER A 355 -8.49 -16.37 8.67
N PHE A 356 -9.20 -17.49 8.88
CA PHE A 356 -10.36 -17.87 8.07
C PHE A 356 -11.45 -16.80 7.99
N PRO A 357 -11.91 -16.16 9.10
CA PRO A 357 -12.92 -15.11 9.00
C PRO A 357 -12.47 -13.94 8.12
N TYR A 358 -11.22 -13.51 8.24
CA TYR A 358 -10.69 -12.42 7.42
C TYR A 358 -10.64 -12.81 5.94
N VAL A 359 -10.13 -14.00 5.62
CA VAL A 359 -10.08 -14.51 4.24
C VAL A 359 -11.49 -14.65 3.66
N TYR A 360 -12.43 -15.17 4.44
CA TYR A 360 -13.82 -15.34 4.02
C TYR A 360 -14.47 -14.01 3.63
N PHE A 361 -14.39 -12.99 4.48
CA PHE A 361 -15.04 -11.70 4.21
C PHE A 361 -14.30 -10.84 3.18
N VAL A 362 -12.96 -10.93 3.10
CA VAL A 362 -12.15 -10.11 2.18
C VAL A 362 -11.99 -10.74 0.80
N VAL A 363 -11.97 -12.06 0.67
CA VAL A 363 -11.74 -12.76 -0.62
C VAL A 363 -12.96 -13.57 -1.05
N GLY A 364 -13.71 -14.14 -0.12
CA GLY A 364 -14.79 -15.08 -0.39
C GLY A 364 -14.30 -16.50 -0.67
N LEU A 365 -15.20 -17.49 -0.63
CA LEU A 365 -14.89 -18.91 -0.91
C LEU A 365 -14.97 -19.28 -2.40
N GLY A 366 -15.57 -18.43 -3.23
CA GLY A 366 -15.77 -18.66 -4.66
C GLY A 366 -15.27 -17.51 -5.53
N GLY A 367 -14.23 -16.80 -5.09
CA GLY A 367 -13.73 -15.57 -5.74
C GLY A 367 -13.32 -15.77 -7.20
N THR A 368 -13.91 -14.98 -8.07
CA THR A 368 -13.62 -14.77 -9.51
C THR A 368 -12.28 -14.09 -9.77
N SER A 369 -11.62 -13.50 -8.76
CA SER A 369 -10.27 -12.93 -8.86
C SER A 369 -9.18 -14.01 -8.80
N SER A 370 -9.31 -15.02 -9.64
CA SER A 370 -8.41 -16.16 -9.67
C SER A 370 -7.03 -15.78 -10.21
N PHE A 371 -5.99 -16.44 -9.69
CA PHE A 371 -4.67 -16.40 -10.30
C PHE A 371 -4.63 -17.36 -11.50
N ILE A 372 -4.23 -16.85 -12.65
CA ILE A 372 -3.93 -17.65 -13.84
C ILE A 372 -2.45 -17.96 -13.90
N PHE A 373 -2.13 -19.15 -14.38
CA PHE A 373 -0.75 -19.55 -14.66
C PHE A 373 -0.32 -18.93 -15.99
N ALA A 374 0.55 -17.93 -15.92
CA ALA A 374 1.05 -17.18 -17.08
C ALA A 374 2.54 -16.87 -16.87
N PRO A 375 3.40 -17.90 -16.98
CA PRO A 375 4.79 -17.81 -16.59
C PRO A 375 5.57 -16.82 -17.47
N LEU A 376 6.45 -16.05 -16.84
CA LEU A 376 7.35 -15.09 -17.45
C LEU A 376 6.66 -13.97 -18.25
N TRP A 377 5.36 -13.75 -18.05
CA TRP A 377 4.62 -12.71 -18.75
C TRP A 377 5.23 -11.33 -18.51
N PHE A 378 5.59 -10.99 -17.26
CA PHE A 378 6.22 -9.70 -16.94
C PHE A 378 7.57 -9.50 -17.64
N LEU A 379 8.31 -10.57 -17.90
CA LEU A 379 9.59 -10.48 -18.62
C LEU A 379 9.35 -10.11 -20.09
N THR A 380 8.36 -10.76 -20.70
CA THR A 380 7.98 -10.56 -22.10
C THR A 380 7.38 -9.17 -22.29
N SER A 381 6.42 -8.76 -21.45
CA SER A 381 5.81 -7.43 -21.56
C SER A 381 6.78 -6.29 -21.20
N MET A 382 7.80 -6.54 -20.37
CA MET A 382 8.85 -5.55 -20.09
C MET A 382 9.62 -5.13 -21.35
N ILE A 383 9.89 -6.08 -22.26
CA ILE A 383 10.63 -5.80 -23.49
C ILE A 383 9.71 -5.37 -24.64
N GLU A 384 8.41 -5.67 -24.58
CA GLU A 384 7.43 -5.29 -25.61
C GLU A 384 6.86 -3.88 -25.41
N SER A 385 6.62 -3.47 -24.16
CA SER A 385 5.93 -2.22 -23.86
C SER A 385 6.84 -1.00 -23.97
N ARG A 386 6.37 0.06 -24.66
CA ARG A 386 7.13 1.31 -24.94
C ARG A 386 7.46 2.13 -23.70
N ASP A 387 6.66 2.01 -22.64
CA ASP A 387 6.84 2.69 -21.35
C ASP A 387 7.76 1.92 -20.38
N ARG A 388 8.33 0.78 -20.83
CA ARG A 388 9.17 -0.12 -20.02
C ARG A 388 10.60 -0.13 -20.54
N VAL A 389 11.24 -1.30 -20.62
CA VAL A 389 12.59 -1.44 -21.19
C VAL A 389 12.54 -1.28 -22.71
N TYR A 390 11.43 -1.69 -23.34
CA TYR A 390 11.18 -1.61 -24.78
C TYR A 390 12.37 -2.05 -25.64
N TYR A 391 12.58 -3.35 -25.71
CA TYR A 391 13.58 -3.97 -26.59
C TYR A 391 12.93 -5.01 -27.52
N PRO A 392 12.16 -4.55 -28.52
CA PRO A 392 11.34 -5.42 -29.38
C PRO A 392 12.16 -6.45 -30.18
N LEU A 393 13.48 -6.22 -30.35
CA LEU A 393 14.37 -7.18 -31.00
C LEU A 393 14.40 -8.53 -30.29
N PHE A 394 14.38 -8.55 -28.95
CA PHE A 394 14.34 -9.82 -28.20
C PHE A 394 13.05 -10.59 -28.48
N LYS A 395 11.92 -9.90 -28.63
CA LYS A 395 10.66 -10.53 -28.97
C LYS A 395 10.68 -11.13 -30.37
N LEU A 396 11.16 -10.39 -31.36
CA LEU A 396 11.31 -10.88 -32.73
C LEU A 396 12.24 -12.10 -32.81
N GLN A 397 13.33 -12.09 -32.04
CA GLN A 397 14.24 -13.23 -31.94
C GLN A 397 13.57 -14.44 -31.28
N GLU A 398 12.81 -14.23 -30.20
CA GLU A 398 12.05 -15.28 -29.53
C GLU A 398 11.07 -15.95 -30.50
N GLU A 399 10.24 -15.15 -31.21
CA GLU A 399 9.27 -15.65 -32.18
C GLU A 399 9.94 -16.43 -33.32
N HIS A 400 11.04 -15.89 -33.86
CA HIS A 400 11.82 -16.57 -34.88
C HIS A 400 12.32 -17.94 -34.39
N TYR A 401 12.90 -18.02 -33.20
CA TYR A 401 13.41 -19.28 -32.65
C TYR A 401 12.30 -20.27 -32.29
N LEU A 402 11.14 -19.79 -31.83
CA LEU A 402 9.97 -20.64 -31.58
C LEU A 402 9.47 -21.29 -32.88
N VAL A 403 9.36 -20.52 -33.97
CA VAL A 403 8.94 -21.04 -35.29
C VAL A 403 9.92 -22.10 -35.82
N HIS A 404 11.21 -21.95 -35.53
CA HIS A 404 12.25 -22.91 -35.95
C HIS A 404 12.52 -24.02 -34.92
N GLY A 405 11.73 -24.12 -33.84
CA GLY A 405 11.90 -25.16 -32.81
C GLY A 405 13.22 -25.06 -32.01
N ASN A 406 13.89 -23.90 -32.01
CA ASN A 406 15.17 -23.71 -31.32
C ASN A 406 14.98 -23.27 -29.86
N TYR A 407 14.51 -24.20 -29.02
CA TYR A 407 14.19 -23.92 -27.61
C TYR A 407 15.40 -23.49 -26.76
N LEU A 408 16.62 -23.87 -27.14
CA LEU A 408 17.83 -23.43 -26.44
C LEU A 408 18.06 -21.93 -26.60
N ARG A 409 17.83 -21.39 -27.79
CA ARG A 409 17.92 -19.94 -28.03
C ARG A 409 16.78 -19.17 -27.38
N VAL A 410 15.58 -19.76 -27.32
CA VAL A 410 14.46 -19.19 -26.54
C VAL A 410 14.82 -19.11 -25.05
N LEU A 411 15.37 -20.18 -24.48
CA LEU A 411 15.83 -20.20 -23.08
C LEU A 411 16.92 -19.14 -22.84
N GLU A 412 17.87 -18.98 -23.76
CA GLU A 412 18.90 -17.93 -23.68
C GLU A 412 18.27 -16.52 -23.60
N ILE A 413 17.26 -16.24 -24.43
CA ILE A 413 16.54 -14.96 -24.41
C ILE A 413 15.82 -14.78 -23.07
N LYS A 414 15.09 -15.78 -22.59
CA LYS A 414 14.39 -15.68 -21.30
C LYS A 414 15.34 -15.52 -20.12
N LEU A 415 16.53 -16.13 -20.15
CA LEU A 415 17.56 -15.89 -19.14
C LEU A 415 18.11 -14.45 -19.19
N LYS A 416 18.27 -13.88 -20.39
CA LYS A 416 18.66 -12.46 -20.55
C LYS A 416 17.58 -11.51 -20.03
N GLU A 417 16.32 -11.74 -20.39
CA GLU A 417 15.18 -10.95 -19.87
C GLU A 417 15.10 -11.05 -18.34
N LEU A 418 15.25 -12.25 -17.78
CA LEU A 418 15.25 -12.48 -16.34
C LEU A 418 16.40 -11.73 -15.66
N LEU A 419 17.60 -11.75 -16.24
CA LEU A 419 18.75 -11.02 -15.72
C LEU A 419 18.50 -9.51 -15.73
N ILE A 420 18.01 -8.97 -16.84
CA ILE A 420 17.65 -7.54 -16.97
C ILE A 420 16.60 -7.18 -15.92
N PHE A 421 15.56 -8.00 -15.77
CA PHE A 421 14.49 -7.77 -14.80
C PHE A 421 15.01 -7.74 -13.35
N PHE A 422 15.80 -8.73 -12.94
CA PHE A 422 16.32 -8.80 -11.57
C PHE A 422 17.39 -7.74 -11.30
N VAL A 423 18.39 -7.57 -12.17
CA VAL A 423 19.46 -6.58 -11.99
C VAL A 423 18.89 -5.17 -12.05
N GLY A 424 17.99 -4.92 -13.01
CA GLY A 424 17.27 -3.66 -13.15
C GLY A 424 16.49 -3.30 -11.90
N ASN A 425 15.61 -4.18 -11.43
CA ASN A 425 14.75 -3.90 -10.27
C ASN A 425 15.49 -3.86 -8.93
N LEU A 426 16.46 -4.76 -8.70
CA LEU A 426 17.20 -4.79 -7.45
C LEU A 426 18.14 -3.59 -7.33
N GLY A 427 18.65 -3.06 -8.43
CA GLY A 427 19.64 -1.98 -8.41
C GLY A 427 20.87 -2.40 -7.60
N THR A 428 21.36 -1.52 -6.73
CA THR A 428 22.50 -1.82 -5.85
C THR A 428 22.21 -2.92 -4.81
N ARG A 429 20.94 -3.29 -4.59
CA ARG A 429 20.58 -4.43 -3.73
C ARG A 429 21.05 -5.76 -4.28
N ILE A 430 21.42 -5.83 -5.57
CA ILE A 430 22.00 -7.04 -6.20
C ILE A 430 23.23 -7.56 -5.46
N LEU A 431 23.92 -6.70 -4.68
CA LEU A 431 25.01 -7.10 -3.80
C LEU A 431 24.59 -8.13 -2.73
N LEU A 432 23.29 -8.36 -2.52
CA LEU A 432 22.78 -9.48 -1.73
C LEU A 432 23.26 -10.85 -2.24
N VAL A 433 23.63 -10.97 -3.53
CA VAL A 433 24.15 -12.21 -4.14
C VAL A 433 25.40 -12.71 -3.41
N VAL A 434 26.18 -11.81 -2.80
CA VAL A 434 27.36 -12.14 -1.99
C VAL A 434 27.03 -13.08 -0.81
N LEU A 435 25.78 -13.08 -0.33
CA LEU A 435 25.34 -14.01 0.72
C LEU A 435 25.34 -15.47 0.25
N PHE A 436 25.07 -15.72 -1.03
CA PHE A 436 24.98 -17.07 -1.62
C PHE A 436 26.34 -17.58 -2.11
N LEU A 437 27.26 -16.68 -2.44
CA LEU A 437 28.61 -17.06 -2.90
C LEU A 437 29.51 -17.58 -1.77
N ARG A 438 29.12 -17.44 -0.50
CA ARG A 438 29.96 -17.81 0.66
C ARG A 438 29.29 -18.87 1.52
N ARG A 439 29.85 -20.10 1.49
CA ARG A 439 29.38 -21.25 2.27
C ARG A 439 29.20 -20.98 3.77
N LYS A 440 30.10 -20.19 4.39
CA LYS A 440 29.98 -19.80 5.80
C LYS A 440 28.73 -18.96 6.10
N ILE A 441 28.33 -18.07 5.17
CA ILE A 441 27.13 -17.24 5.33
C ILE A 441 25.87 -18.09 5.17
N LEU A 442 25.84 -18.98 4.18
CA LEU A 442 24.75 -19.94 4.02
C LEU A 442 24.55 -20.81 5.28
N HIS A 443 25.63 -21.18 5.96
CA HIS A 443 25.56 -21.91 7.22
C HIS A 443 24.93 -21.08 8.35
N GLU A 444 25.24 -19.78 8.43
CA GLU A 444 24.57 -18.86 9.39
C GLU A 444 23.06 -18.79 9.14
N PHE A 445 22.65 -18.67 7.87
CA PHE A 445 21.23 -18.64 7.51
C PHE A 445 20.53 -19.94 7.92
N LYS A 446 21.13 -21.11 7.59
CA LYS A 446 20.58 -22.42 7.94
C LYS A 446 20.29 -22.58 9.44
N ASN A 447 21.07 -21.93 10.30
CA ASN A 447 20.93 -22.06 11.76
C ASN A 447 20.07 -20.95 12.39
N ASP A 448 19.77 -19.87 11.67
CA ASP A 448 18.90 -18.78 12.14
C ASP A 448 17.53 -18.88 11.46
N ALA A 449 16.52 -19.27 12.26
CA ALA A 449 15.14 -19.42 11.80
C ALA A 449 14.61 -18.15 11.13
N VAL A 450 14.92 -16.98 11.68
CA VAL A 450 14.40 -15.71 11.19
C VAL A 450 15.03 -15.35 9.85
N LEU A 451 16.35 -15.51 9.73
CA LEU A 451 17.04 -15.25 8.46
C LEU A 451 16.66 -16.25 7.37
N THR A 452 16.48 -17.52 7.72
CA THR A 452 15.94 -18.53 6.78
C THR A 452 14.56 -18.13 6.28
N SER A 453 13.67 -17.71 7.18
CA SER A 453 12.32 -17.26 6.81
C SER A 453 12.34 -16.04 5.89
N ILE A 454 13.17 -15.04 6.20
CA ILE A 454 13.34 -13.84 5.36
C ILE A 454 13.77 -14.25 3.95
N LEU A 455 14.72 -15.18 3.83
CA LEU A 455 15.20 -15.66 2.54
C LEU A 455 14.11 -16.40 1.76
N ILE A 456 13.38 -17.32 2.39
CA ILE A 456 12.29 -18.06 1.74
C ILE A 456 11.17 -17.11 1.29
N ALA A 457 10.77 -16.17 2.14
CA ALA A 457 9.78 -15.17 1.80
C ALA A 457 10.25 -14.24 0.66
N PHE A 458 11.54 -13.90 0.60
CA PHE A 458 12.13 -13.12 -0.49
C PHE A 458 12.04 -13.87 -1.82
N LEU A 459 12.46 -15.15 -1.83
CA LEU A 459 12.40 -15.99 -3.02
C LEU A 459 10.97 -16.21 -3.49
N PHE A 460 10.03 -16.43 -2.57
CA PHE A 460 8.61 -16.52 -2.88
C PHE A 460 8.08 -15.22 -3.48
N ALA A 461 8.34 -14.08 -2.83
CA ALA A 461 7.83 -12.78 -3.28
C ALA A 461 8.38 -12.37 -4.66
N CYS A 462 9.58 -12.81 -5.00
CA CYS A 462 10.13 -12.64 -6.34
C CYS A 462 9.55 -13.66 -7.33
N SER A 463 9.53 -14.95 -7.00
CA SER A 463 9.07 -15.96 -7.97
C SER A 463 7.57 -15.90 -8.27
N PHE A 464 6.73 -15.53 -7.30
CA PHE A 464 5.28 -15.61 -7.44
C PHE A 464 4.73 -14.81 -8.64
N PRO A 465 5.07 -13.51 -8.82
CA PRO A 465 4.58 -12.75 -9.99
C PRO A 465 5.11 -13.24 -11.33
N LEU A 466 6.27 -13.92 -11.34
CA LEU A 466 6.83 -14.47 -12.58
C LEU A 466 6.12 -15.76 -13.01
N ILE A 467 5.23 -16.32 -12.20
CA ILE A 467 4.54 -17.57 -12.47
C ILE A 467 3.03 -17.33 -12.64
N PHE A 468 2.47 -16.47 -11.81
CA PHE A 468 1.04 -16.23 -11.74
C PHE A 468 0.69 -14.78 -12.06
N LEU A 469 -0.47 -14.58 -12.69
CA LEU A 469 -1.11 -13.28 -12.85
C LEU A 469 -2.51 -13.31 -12.24
N GLN A 470 -2.95 -12.22 -11.63
CA GLN A 470 -4.33 -12.04 -11.21
C GLN A 470 -5.17 -11.65 -12.43
N GLN A 471 -6.34 -12.28 -12.58
CA GLN A 471 -7.33 -11.89 -13.58
C GLN A 471 -7.81 -10.44 -13.34
N GLY A 472 -8.17 -9.74 -14.43
CA GLY A 472 -8.61 -8.34 -14.40
C GLY A 472 -7.45 -7.36 -14.50
N ILE A 473 -6.71 -7.14 -13.40
CA ILE A 473 -5.59 -6.18 -13.36
C ILE A 473 -4.27 -6.88 -13.02
N VAL A 474 -3.44 -7.03 -14.05
CA VAL A 474 -2.10 -7.63 -13.95
C VAL A 474 -1.19 -6.84 -12.99
N TRP A 475 -1.40 -5.52 -12.88
CA TRP A 475 -0.67 -4.65 -11.95
C TRP A 475 -0.84 -5.03 -10.48
N ASN A 476 -1.88 -5.78 -10.11
CA ASN A 476 -2.04 -6.21 -8.73
C ASN A 476 -0.99 -7.28 -8.36
N THR A 477 -0.69 -8.21 -9.26
CA THR A 477 0.21 -9.33 -8.95
C THR A 477 1.65 -8.91 -8.76
N ILE A 478 2.12 -7.91 -9.53
CA ILE A 478 3.49 -7.39 -9.37
C ILE A 478 3.70 -6.76 -7.97
N GLN A 479 2.64 -6.39 -7.25
CA GLN A 479 2.76 -5.81 -5.91
C GLN A 479 3.28 -6.80 -4.86
N VAL A 480 3.19 -8.11 -5.11
CA VAL A 480 3.88 -9.12 -4.29
C VAL A 480 5.40 -8.89 -4.32
N TRP A 481 5.93 -8.46 -5.47
CA TRP A 481 7.35 -8.14 -5.63
C TRP A 481 7.79 -6.95 -4.77
N TYR A 482 6.89 -6.03 -4.42
CA TYR A 482 7.22 -4.90 -3.55
C TYR A 482 7.69 -5.40 -2.17
N TYR A 483 7.06 -6.45 -1.64
CA TYR A 483 7.54 -7.14 -0.43
C TYR A 483 8.87 -7.85 -0.67
N GLY A 484 9.12 -8.35 -1.88
CA GLY A 484 10.43 -8.82 -2.34
C GLY A 484 11.51 -7.74 -2.21
N LEU A 485 11.25 -6.50 -2.63
CA LEU A 485 12.18 -5.38 -2.42
C LEU A 485 12.39 -5.06 -0.94
N ILE A 486 11.34 -5.07 -0.13
CA ILE A 486 11.41 -4.83 1.33
C ILE A 486 12.27 -5.89 2.05
N LEU A 487 12.14 -7.16 1.68
CA LEU A 487 12.99 -8.24 2.18
C LEU A 487 14.41 -8.16 1.59
N GLY A 488 14.52 -7.80 0.32
CA GLY A 488 15.78 -7.54 -0.37
C GLY A 488 16.60 -6.42 0.29
N ASN A 489 15.95 -5.38 0.82
CA ASN A 489 16.60 -4.31 1.60
C ASN A 489 17.29 -4.87 2.85
N ILE A 490 16.68 -5.85 3.55
CA ILE A 490 17.30 -6.52 4.70
C ILE A 490 18.53 -7.31 4.25
N LEU A 491 18.36 -8.16 3.24
CA LEU A 491 19.43 -9.05 2.75
C LEU A 491 20.62 -8.25 2.21
N ALA A 492 20.36 -7.23 1.39
CA ALA A 492 21.39 -6.33 0.88
C ALA A 492 22.11 -5.58 2.00
N SER A 493 21.39 -5.10 3.01
CA SER A 493 22.00 -4.43 4.16
C SER A 493 22.94 -5.36 4.95
N ILE A 494 22.54 -6.63 5.13
CA ILE A 494 23.40 -7.65 5.78
C ILE A 494 24.64 -7.90 4.92
N ALA A 495 24.47 -8.10 3.61
CA ALA A 495 25.56 -8.36 2.67
C ALA A 495 26.58 -7.23 2.66
N ILE A 496 26.11 -5.99 2.49
CA ILE A 496 26.95 -4.80 2.42
C ILE A 496 27.61 -4.52 3.77
N SER A 497 26.92 -4.70 4.89
CA SER A 497 27.56 -4.55 6.20
C SER A 497 28.73 -5.54 6.37
N LYS A 498 28.60 -6.79 5.89
CA LYS A 498 29.68 -7.77 5.89
C LYS A 498 30.82 -7.41 4.92
N ILE A 499 30.54 -6.77 3.79
CA ILE A 499 31.56 -6.25 2.86
C ILE A 499 32.33 -5.11 3.55
N LEU A 500 31.63 -4.11 4.08
CA LEU A 500 32.23 -2.95 4.74
C LEU A 500 33.12 -3.32 5.93
N ILE A 501 32.77 -4.36 6.70
CA ILE A 501 33.59 -4.83 7.82
C ILE A 501 34.93 -5.42 7.35
N LYS A 502 35.00 -5.92 6.12
CA LYS A 502 36.22 -6.51 5.54
C LYS A 502 37.13 -5.50 4.83
N ILE A 503 36.65 -4.28 4.60
CA ILE A 503 37.47 -3.23 3.99
C ILE A 503 38.23 -2.54 5.12
N ASP A 504 39.50 -2.90 5.28
CA ASP A 504 40.33 -2.37 6.38
C ASP A 504 40.71 -0.89 6.17
N GLN A 505 40.91 -0.50 4.91
CA GLN A 505 41.29 0.87 4.56
C GLN A 505 40.08 1.81 4.57
N LYS A 506 40.09 2.81 5.45
CA LYS A 506 39.02 3.83 5.55
C LYS A 506 38.73 4.54 4.24
N VAL A 507 39.76 4.83 3.42
CA VAL A 507 39.60 5.48 2.12
C VAL A 507 38.79 4.61 1.17
N MET A 508 39.14 3.32 1.04
CA MET A 508 38.37 2.37 0.24
C MET A 508 36.94 2.20 0.76
N GLN A 509 36.77 2.19 2.08
CA GLN A 509 35.44 2.09 2.69
C GLN A 509 34.57 3.30 2.32
N THR A 510 35.13 4.51 2.43
CA THR A 510 34.46 5.76 2.03
C THR A 510 34.15 5.78 0.54
N ALA A 511 35.11 5.40 -0.32
CA ALA A 511 34.90 5.33 -1.76
C ALA A 511 33.80 4.33 -2.13
N PHE A 512 33.76 3.17 -1.47
CA PHE A 512 32.71 2.17 -1.66
C PHE A 512 31.33 2.71 -1.23
N ILE A 513 31.24 3.36 -0.07
CA ILE A 513 29.98 3.96 0.40
C ILE A 513 29.52 5.08 -0.55
N ALA A 514 30.42 5.95 -0.99
CA ALA A 514 30.11 7.02 -1.94
C ALA A 514 29.58 6.42 -3.25
N THR A 515 30.26 5.43 -3.82
CA THR A 515 29.82 4.73 -5.04
C THR A 515 28.45 4.09 -4.84
N LEU A 516 28.23 3.43 -3.70
CA LEU A 516 26.93 2.83 -3.38
C LEU A 516 25.82 3.89 -3.35
N ILE A 517 26.05 5.03 -2.71
CA ILE A 517 25.08 6.13 -2.64
C ILE A 517 24.78 6.68 -4.03
N PHE A 518 25.82 7.01 -4.81
CA PHE A 518 25.68 7.52 -6.18
C PHE A 518 24.95 6.55 -7.10
N ALA A 519 25.16 5.25 -6.96
CA ALA A 519 24.50 4.24 -7.78
C ALA A 519 23.05 3.95 -7.35
N THR A 520 22.67 4.30 -6.11
CA THR A 520 21.35 3.96 -5.53
C THR A 520 20.32 5.08 -5.70
N ILE A 521 20.75 6.35 -5.57
CA ILE A 521 19.88 7.53 -5.49
C ILE A 521 19.23 7.99 -6.83
N PRO A 522 19.82 7.85 -8.03
CA PRO A 522 19.32 8.54 -9.23
C PRO A 522 17.83 8.35 -9.52
N THR A 523 17.34 7.11 -9.44
CA THR A 523 15.92 6.79 -9.67
C THR A 523 14.99 7.39 -8.61
N PHE A 524 15.43 7.38 -7.34
CA PHE A 524 14.72 8.08 -6.26
C PHE A 524 14.62 9.58 -6.58
N SER A 525 15.74 10.23 -6.90
CA SER A 525 15.77 11.67 -7.16
C SER A 525 14.85 12.08 -8.30
N VAL A 526 14.92 11.39 -9.45
CA VAL A 526 14.07 11.72 -10.61
C VAL A 526 12.59 11.50 -10.28
N THR A 527 12.24 10.41 -9.59
CA THR A 527 10.85 10.14 -9.21
C THR A 527 10.31 11.17 -8.24
N THR A 528 11.08 11.51 -7.20
CA THR A 528 10.68 12.51 -6.21
C THR A 528 10.55 13.90 -6.84
N VAL A 529 11.49 14.31 -7.69
CA VAL A 529 11.40 15.59 -8.42
C VAL A 529 10.16 15.61 -9.31
N ASN A 530 9.91 14.54 -10.09
CA ASN A 530 8.73 14.45 -10.94
C ASN A 530 7.44 14.59 -10.13
N ARG A 531 7.35 13.97 -8.94
CA ARG A 531 6.17 14.10 -8.06
C ARG A 531 6.01 15.47 -7.41
N LEU A 532 7.11 16.18 -7.17
CA LEU A 532 7.05 17.53 -6.59
C LEU A 532 6.72 18.58 -7.65
N MET A 533 7.21 18.40 -8.87
CA MET A 533 7.04 19.36 -9.96
C MET A 533 5.72 19.15 -10.71
N ASN A 534 5.34 17.89 -10.98
CA ASN A 534 4.12 17.58 -11.74
C ASN A 534 2.94 17.46 -10.77
N HIS A 535 1.94 18.30 -10.97
CA HIS A 535 0.73 18.34 -10.17
C HIS A 535 -0.49 18.59 -11.05
N TYR A 536 -1.61 18.04 -10.63
CA TYR A 536 -2.93 18.38 -11.14
C TYR A 536 -3.59 19.34 -10.17
N SER A 537 -4.40 20.25 -10.69
CA SER A 537 -5.15 21.19 -9.87
C SER A 537 -6.65 20.98 -10.07
N ILE A 538 -7.37 20.78 -8.97
CA ILE A 538 -8.82 20.70 -8.94
C ILE A 538 -9.34 22.09 -8.56
N SER A 539 -10.31 22.62 -9.31
CA SER A 539 -10.95 23.89 -8.95
C SER A 539 -11.81 23.73 -7.71
N LEU A 540 -11.66 24.62 -6.72
CA LEU A 540 -12.52 24.66 -5.54
C LEU A 540 -13.96 25.06 -5.89
N GLU A 541 -14.15 25.79 -6.99
CA GLU A 541 -15.49 26.06 -7.53
C GLU A 541 -16.18 24.78 -7.99
N THR A 542 -15.44 23.88 -8.65
CA THR A 542 -15.93 22.56 -9.06
C THR A 542 -16.29 21.70 -7.85
N GLU A 543 -15.42 21.66 -6.84
CA GLU A 543 -15.68 20.96 -5.57
C GLU A 543 -16.95 21.49 -4.88
N ALA A 544 -17.05 22.81 -4.70
CA ALA A 544 -18.20 23.45 -4.08
C ALA A 544 -19.48 23.24 -4.90
N TRP A 545 -19.38 23.24 -6.23
CA TRP A 545 -20.52 22.99 -7.10
C TRP A 545 -21.03 21.55 -6.95
N LEU A 546 -20.13 20.56 -6.96
CA LEU A 546 -20.49 19.14 -6.78
C LEU A 546 -21.17 18.93 -5.43
N GLN A 547 -20.60 19.47 -4.35
CA GLN A 547 -21.19 19.39 -3.00
C GLN A 547 -22.57 20.03 -2.91
N LYS A 548 -22.75 21.22 -3.51
CA LYS A 548 -24.00 21.97 -3.42
C LYS A 548 -25.11 21.39 -4.30
N ASN A 549 -24.77 20.84 -5.46
CA ASN A 549 -25.74 20.49 -6.49
C ASN A 549 -25.98 18.98 -6.62
N LEU A 550 -25.16 18.12 -6.03
CA LEU A 550 -25.34 16.67 -6.05
C LEU A 550 -25.55 16.16 -4.61
N SER A 551 -26.83 16.08 -4.24
CA SER A 551 -27.29 15.68 -2.91
C SER A 551 -27.47 14.16 -2.79
N LYS A 552 -27.62 13.66 -1.56
CA LYS A 552 -27.89 12.25 -1.27
C LYS A 552 -29.13 11.66 -1.97
N ASN A 553 -30.11 12.48 -2.34
CA ASN A 553 -31.31 12.05 -3.06
C ASN A 553 -31.11 11.97 -4.58
N ASP A 554 -29.97 12.47 -5.09
CA ASP A 554 -29.68 12.43 -6.50
C ASP A 554 -29.08 11.09 -6.90
N ARG A 555 -29.59 10.54 -8.02
CA ARG A 555 -29.03 9.40 -8.70
C ARG A 555 -28.38 9.88 -9.99
N VAL A 556 -27.06 9.83 -10.00
CA VAL A 556 -26.24 10.47 -11.03
C VAL A 556 -25.68 9.41 -11.95
N LEU A 557 -26.04 9.51 -13.23
CA LEU A 557 -25.41 8.78 -14.32
C LEU A 557 -24.25 9.60 -14.85
N ILE A 558 -23.04 9.02 -14.89
CA ILE A 558 -21.87 9.69 -15.47
C ILE A 558 -21.64 9.13 -16.87
N CYS A 559 -21.54 10.00 -17.88
CA CYS A 559 -21.20 9.58 -19.23
C CYS A 559 -19.81 8.95 -19.28
N PRO A 560 -19.57 8.02 -20.21
CA PRO A 560 -18.22 7.58 -20.56
C PRO A 560 -17.28 8.76 -20.83
N SER A 561 -16.09 8.74 -20.25
CA SER A 561 -15.08 9.79 -20.41
C SER A 561 -13.69 9.21 -20.30
N ASP A 562 -12.77 9.69 -21.14
CA ASP A 562 -11.34 9.37 -21.04
C ASP A 562 -10.62 10.30 -20.03
N ASP A 563 -11.26 11.39 -19.61
CA ASP A 563 -10.70 12.34 -18.65
C ASP A 563 -10.92 11.85 -17.20
N ILE A 564 -9.81 11.80 -16.46
CA ILE A 564 -9.70 11.30 -15.08
C ILE A 564 -10.54 12.11 -14.08
N LEU A 565 -10.76 13.39 -14.37
CA LEU A 565 -11.60 14.29 -13.57
C LEU A 565 -13.09 13.91 -13.65
N PHE A 566 -13.44 12.96 -14.52
CA PHE A 566 -14.82 12.49 -14.70
C PHE A 566 -14.95 10.99 -14.48
N THR A 567 -14.01 10.43 -13.72
CA THR A 567 -14.18 9.10 -13.13
C THR A 567 -15.20 9.13 -11.99
N THR A 568 -15.87 8.00 -11.75
CA THR A 568 -16.85 7.86 -10.65
C THR A 568 -16.29 8.27 -9.29
N SER A 569 -15.10 7.78 -9.00
CA SER A 569 -14.39 8.03 -7.76
C SER A 569 -14.15 9.51 -7.55
N PHE A 570 -13.85 10.28 -8.60
CA PHE A 570 -13.68 11.73 -8.49
C PHE A 570 -14.98 12.43 -8.08
N VAL A 571 -16.10 12.11 -8.73
CA VAL A 571 -17.39 12.73 -8.40
C VAL A 571 -17.82 12.33 -6.99
N LYS A 572 -17.72 11.04 -6.66
CA LYS A 572 -18.11 10.51 -5.34
C LYS A 572 -17.19 10.95 -4.20
N MET A 573 -15.96 11.36 -4.51
CA MET A 573 -15.06 11.97 -3.55
C MET A 573 -15.59 13.31 -3.01
N PHE A 574 -16.36 14.06 -3.80
CA PHE A 574 -16.89 15.37 -3.40
C PHE A 574 -18.40 15.39 -3.15
N ALA A 575 -19.17 14.56 -3.85
CA ALA A 575 -20.63 14.57 -3.77
C ALA A 575 -21.18 13.45 -2.89
N GLU A 576 -22.30 13.72 -2.22
CA GLU A 576 -23.05 12.69 -1.46
C GLU A 576 -23.95 11.83 -2.36
N ALA A 577 -24.16 12.25 -3.61
CA ALA A 577 -25.05 11.58 -4.55
C ALA A 577 -24.73 10.09 -4.81
N GLU A 578 -25.77 9.35 -5.16
CA GLU A 578 -25.69 7.95 -5.56
C GLU A 578 -25.21 7.85 -7.02
N ILE A 579 -24.02 7.31 -7.25
CA ILE A 579 -23.43 7.19 -8.59
C ILE A 579 -23.84 5.87 -9.22
N LEU A 580 -24.22 5.89 -10.50
CA LEU A 580 -24.65 4.72 -11.26
C LEU A 580 -23.65 4.37 -12.38
N LEU A 581 -23.14 3.13 -12.33
CA LEU A 581 -22.50 2.40 -13.45
C LEU A 581 -21.43 3.14 -14.24
N ALA A 582 -20.44 3.74 -13.56
CA ALA A 582 -19.51 4.61 -14.28
C ALA A 582 -18.02 4.26 -14.21
N ASP A 583 -17.62 3.13 -13.60
CA ASP A 583 -16.27 2.56 -13.81
C ASP A 583 -16.30 1.03 -13.99
N SER A 584 -16.16 0.59 -15.24
CA SER A 584 -16.27 -0.82 -15.63
C SER A 584 -15.06 -1.64 -15.21
N VAL A 585 -13.90 -1.00 -15.08
CA VAL A 585 -12.69 -1.67 -14.59
C VAL A 585 -12.86 -2.00 -13.11
N GLN A 586 -13.36 -1.07 -12.31
CA GLN A 586 -13.61 -1.30 -10.88
C GLN A 586 -14.69 -2.35 -10.65
N LEU A 587 -15.80 -2.29 -11.41
CA LEU A 587 -16.87 -3.28 -11.29
C LEU A 587 -16.44 -4.68 -11.74
N ALA A 588 -15.58 -4.79 -12.76
CA ALA A 588 -14.98 -6.06 -13.15
C ALA A 588 -14.05 -6.64 -12.07
N LEU A 589 -13.25 -5.80 -11.41
CA LEU A 589 -12.31 -6.21 -10.36
C LEU A 589 -12.99 -6.89 -9.17
N VAL A 590 -14.16 -6.40 -8.79
CA VAL A 590 -14.97 -6.98 -7.71
C VAL A 590 -15.96 -8.04 -8.23
N SER A 591 -15.97 -8.24 -9.55
CA SER A 591 -16.86 -9.15 -10.28
C SER A 591 -18.34 -8.92 -9.93
N SER A 592 -18.72 -7.65 -10.03
CA SER A 592 -20.09 -7.23 -9.79
C SER A 592 -21.01 -7.77 -10.89
N PRO A 593 -22.20 -8.31 -10.54
CA PRO A 593 -23.20 -8.74 -11.52
C PRO A 593 -23.72 -7.59 -12.39
N VAL A 594 -23.58 -6.32 -11.94
CA VAL A 594 -24.04 -5.15 -12.69
C VAL A 594 -23.04 -4.72 -13.78
N TYR A 595 -21.91 -5.41 -13.91
CA TYR A 595 -20.93 -5.19 -14.96
C TYR A 595 -21.53 -5.30 -16.37
N GLU A 596 -22.40 -6.30 -16.62
CA GLU A 596 -23.04 -6.48 -17.93
C GLU A 596 -23.99 -5.31 -18.27
N GLU A 597 -24.74 -4.81 -17.29
CA GLU A 597 -25.61 -3.64 -17.49
C GLU A 597 -24.80 -2.38 -17.77
N GLN A 598 -23.62 -2.25 -17.14
CA GLN A 598 -22.72 -1.14 -17.41
C GLN A 598 -22.10 -1.22 -18.80
N ASP A 599 -21.64 -2.38 -19.23
CA ASP A 599 -21.07 -2.55 -20.56
C ASP A 599 -22.14 -2.23 -21.63
N ALA A 600 -23.39 -2.65 -21.40
CA ALA A 600 -24.52 -2.27 -22.24
C ALA A 600 -24.77 -0.75 -22.26
N LEU A 601 -24.68 -0.08 -21.11
CA LEU A 601 -24.78 1.39 -21.02
C LEU A 601 -23.65 2.09 -21.78
N TYR A 602 -22.42 1.64 -21.60
CA TYR A 602 -21.24 2.20 -22.27
C TYR A 602 -21.38 2.06 -23.79
N ASN A 603 -21.79 0.88 -24.26
CA ASN A 603 -22.07 0.62 -25.67
C ASN A 603 -23.22 1.48 -26.20
N ALA A 604 -24.27 1.74 -25.40
CA ALA A 604 -25.37 2.61 -25.79
C ALA A 604 -24.92 4.06 -26.00
N PHE A 605 -24.08 4.61 -25.11
CA PHE A 605 -23.50 5.95 -25.32
C PHE A 605 -22.61 6.00 -26.56
N ARG A 606 -21.75 4.99 -26.76
CA ARG A 606 -20.85 4.93 -27.92
C ARG A 606 -21.59 4.81 -29.25
N THR A 607 -22.72 4.12 -29.27
CA THR A 607 -23.59 3.94 -30.46
C THR A 607 -24.68 5.01 -30.56
N SER A 608 -24.76 5.94 -29.60
CA SER A 608 -25.83 6.93 -29.51
C SER A 608 -27.25 6.33 -29.48
N ASP A 609 -27.42 5.15 -28.88
CA ASP A 609 -28.72 4.49 -28.72
C ASP A 609 -29.55 5.15 -27.62
N LEU A 610 -30.29 6.20 -28.00
CA LEU A 610 -31.15 6.96 -27.09
C LEU A 610 -32.23 6.11 -26.43
N ARG A 611 -32.75 5.08 -27.10
CA ARG A 611 -33.81 4.23 -26.54
C ARG A 611 -33.26 3.46 -25.36
N LYS A 612 -32.07 2.85 -25.51
CA LYS A 612 -31.46 2.08 -24.44
C LYS A 612 -31.05 2.96 -23.26
N ILE A 613 -30.54 4.16 -23.53
CA ILE A 613 -30.21 5.13 -22.47
C ILE A 613 -31.47 5.52 -21.69
N LYS A 614 -32.57 5.88 -22.37
CA LYS A 614 -33.85 6.21 -21.70
C LYS A 614 -34.41 5.06 -20.87
N GLU A 615 -34.32 3.83 -21.38
CA GLU A 615 -34.72 2.63 -20.66
C GLU A 615 -33.91 2.46 -19.37
N LEU A 616 -32.59 2.59 -19.43
CA LEU A 616 -31.70 2.45 -18.28
C LEU A 616 -31.86 3.59 -17.27
N THR A 617 -32.01 4.83 -17.73
CA THR A 617 -32.25 5.98 -16.84
C THR A 617 -33.59 5.86 -16.12
N ALA A 618 -34.63 5.39 -16.82
CA ALA A 618 -35.94 5.15 -16.21
C ALA A 618 -35.91 3.97 -15.22
N LYS A 619 -35.28 2.86 -15.61
CA LYS A 619 -35.13 1.65 -14.78
C LYS A 619 -34.50 1.97 -13.42
N HIS A 620 -33.44 2.77 -13.43
CA HIS A 620 -32.67 3.10 -12.22
C HIS A 620 -33.09 4.43 -11.56
N GLN A 621 -34.12 5.09 -12.11
CA GLN A 621 -34.63 6.40 -11.65
C GLN A 621 -33.52 7.45 -11.54
N VAL A 622 -32.69 7.54 -12.58
CA VAL A 622 -31.63 8.54 -12.68
C VAL A 622 -32.26 9.92 -12.65
N THR A 623 -31.79 10.77 -11.73
CA THR A 623 -32.28 12.15 -11.58
C THR A 623 -31.40 13.15 -12.31
N LYS A 624 -30.11 12.82 -12.53
CA LYS A 624 -29.14 13.70 -13.18
C LYS A 624 -28.18 12.91 -14.06
N VAL A 625 -27.78 13.53 -15.17
CA VAL A 625 -26.74 13.04 -16.08
C VAL A 625 -25.58 14.03 -16.07
N LEU A 626 -24.38 13.53 -15.83
CA LEU A 626 -23.14 14.30 -15.78
C LEU A 626 -22.21 13.84 -16.89
N CYS A 627 -21.80 14.74 -17.77
CA CYS A 627 -20.93 14.41 -18.90
C CYS A 627 -19.85 15.46 -19.10
N SER A 628 -18.68 15.03 -19.53
CA SER A 628 -17.53 15.88 -19.81
C SER A 628 -17.22 16.00 -21.29
N ASN A 629 -17.46 14.93 -22.05
CA ASN A 629 -17.31 14.96 -23.49
C ASN A 629 -18.51 15.70 -24.12
N SER A 630 -18.22 16.80 -24.79
CA SER A 630 -19.20 17.60 -25.53
C SER A 630 -19.91 16.82 -26.65
N ASP A 631 -19.31 15.73 -27.15
CA ASP A 631 -19.90 14.89 -28.19
C ASP A 631 -21.21 14.23 -27.75
N TYR A 632 -21.39 14.04 -26.44
CA TYR A 632 -22.63 13.49 -25.90
C TYR A 632 -23.72 14.54 -25.69
N LEU A 633 -23.44 15.84 -25.84
CA LEU A 633 -24.43 16.90 -25.64
C LEU A 633 -25.70 16.72 -26.48
N PRO A 634 -25.62 16.47 -27.81
CA PRO A 634 -26.84 16.29 -28.62
C PRO A 634 -27.66 15.08 -28.19
N LEU A 635 -27.02 14.07 -27.60
CA LEU A 635 -27.69 12.88 -27.09
C LEU A 635 -28.38 13.21 -25.76
N ILE A 636 -27.68 13.86 -24.84
CA ILE A 636 -28.18 14.29 -23.52
C ILE A 636 -29.33 15.28 -23.68
N GLU A 637 -29.25 16.20 -24.64
CA GLU A 637 -30.33 17.13 -24.97
C GLU A 637 -31.65 16.41 -25.25
N LYS A 638 -31.59 15.23 -25.88
CA LYS A 638 -32.77 14.43 -26.23
C LYS A 638 -33.27 13.51 -25.10
N ILE A 639 -32.55 13.41 -23.98
CA ILE A 639 -32.93 12.53 -22.85
C ILE A 639 -34.10 13.13 -22.07
N SER A 640 -34.09 14.43 -21.79
CA SER A 640 -35.12 15.17 -21.03
C SER A 640 -35.31 16.58 -21.63
N ASP A 641 -36.38 17.30 -21.29
CA ASP A 641 -36.63 18.66 -21.79
C ASP A 641 -35.94 19.76 -20.95
N ASP A 642 -35.29 19.39 -19.83
CA ASP A 642 -34.61 20.31 -18.94
C ASP A 642 -33.34 20.95 -19.56
N THR A 643 -32.98 22.14 -19.05
CA THR A 643 -31.80 22.91 -19.51
C THR A 643 -30.49 22.26 -19.04
N ILE A 644 -29.49 22.23 -19.93
CA ILE A 644 -28.13 21.78 -19.59
C ILE A 644 -27.39 22.92 -18.90
N ASN A 645 -26.91 22.66 -17.68
CA ASN A 645 -26.02 23.57 -16.97
C ASN A 645 -24.56 23.20 -17.25
N ARG A 646 -23.74 24.19 -17.64
CA ARG A 646 -22.29 24.00 -17.84
C ARG A 646 -21.51 24.51 -16.64
N ILE A 647 -20.61 23.70 -16.09
CA ILE A 647 -19.69 24.08 -15.00
C ILE A 647 -18.27 23.67 -15.36
N GLY A 648 -17.44 24.64 -15.72
CA GLY A 648 -16.12 24.37 -16.31
C GLY A 648 -16.26 23.51 -17.58
N ASN A 649 -15.70 22.30 -17.52
CA ASN A 649 -15.78 21.31 -18.59
C ASN A 649 -16.90 20.27 -18.39
N MET A 650 -17.76 20.44 -17.37
CA MET A 650 -18.91 19.57 -17.11
C MET A 650 -20.18 20.10 -17.72
N TYR A 651 -21.01 19.18 -18.17
CA TYR A 651 -22.38 19.38 -18.61
C TYR A 651 -23.29 18.54 -17.75
N VAL A 652 -24.19 19.20 -17.02
CA VAL A 652 -25.12 18.55 -16.10
C VAL A 652 -26.53 18.78 -16.61
N LYS A 653 -27.29 17.70 -16.74
CA LYS A 653 -28.70 17.75 -17.08
C LYS A 653 -29.52 17.05 -16.02
N LYS A 654 -30.59 17.70 -15.56
CA LYS A 654 -31.60 17.07 -14.72
C LYS A 654 -32.55 16.26 -15.63
N ILE A 655 -32.92 15.06 -15.20
CA ILE A 655 -33.84 14.18 -15.95
C ILE A 655 -35.26 14.41 -15.48
#